data_AF-A0AAX6HJK3-F1
#
_entry.id   AF-A0AAX6HJK3-F1
#
_cell.length_a   1.000
_cell.length_b   1.000
_cell.length_c   1.000
_cell.angle_alpha   90.00
_cell.angle_beta   90.00
_cell.angle_gamma   90.00
#
_symmetry.space_group_name_H-M   'P 1'
#
loop_
_entity.id
_entity.type
_entity.pdbx_description
1 polymer ?
#
loop_
_entity_poly.entity_id
_entity_poly.type
_entity_poly.pdbx_seq_one_letter_code
_entity_poly.pdbx_strand_id
1 'polypeptide(L)'
;MERSRSVVSSASGGSSIREISEEEEGVEREEKVYVAVKKELKEGKATLLWLLQNTTREKKIVITHVHVPAQMIPMMGSKFPANQVKPQLVKEYRDHEREKVHRSLEDYVAVCSQLKARAEKLVFEAEDVAKGLLEVVALHGVTKLVMGAAADKKYSRKMKEPRSKTSITMKQQAKPFCRIWFVCKGSLICTRDAVLDASWMASPSTSIASSTSIQSEQLRSISLPQEQVEPMRHTCPIPDLYRSRSDNLVFIGGGTVANSPTPVRTLASQSRFSSEGAPTIDPWDGISSRTTPSSNHSVSSASDDIRSNSDFLSLYRDGERSERSTIPPLVEESDDDVHFSSPPKELEDGGLDAEVYDKLQEAMAEAENLRHEAYRESLRRQTAERKAIEALKRAKASESLYAKEVKQRKDIEESLAREMVEIETLKDQRDKTMEQCKIANMQKEALELQIVNSNSIIKDLEEKLLEARRLFDSLQVEHEELQLQQDASVREAEELRQKIEAGTTKTHGPTHFSEFSYSEIEQATCNFSSSFKIGEGGYGSVYKGFLRNTIVAIKMLNPDGMQGQSEFHQEVNTLSRVRHPNLVTLIGACSERWALIYEFLPCGSLEDRLDCKNNSPPLTWQARTRIATEICSALIFLHSNKPHSVVHGDLKPDNIFLDANLVSKLGDFGICRLILQSTTTATLYCQTTPKGTFAYMDPEFQATGELTPQSDVYSFGVILLRLLTGKQPFGLVKEVKNALDKGLLQGMIDPSAGNWPFVQAKQLAHLGLRCCEMSRKCRPDLVGDVWRVLEPMMMANPSSVRTLSFGSFNEDNSPIPNYFICPIFQEIMRDPQIASDGFTYEAEAVRGWIDSGHDTSPMTNLKLPHLNLIPNRALHSAIQEWLQQHQQL
;
A
#
# COMPACT_ATOMS: atom_id res chain seq x y z
N MET A 1 -37.01 -45.45 79.46
CA MET A 1 -37.76 -46.23 78.45
C MET A 1 -36.81 -46.38 77.26
N GLU A 2 -36.18 -47.54 77.03
CA GLU A 2 -36.76 -48.80 76.50
C GLU A 2 -37.40 -48.62 75.12
N ARG A 3 -37.29 -49.49 74.10
CA ARG A 3 -36.53 -50.75 73.76
C ARG A 3 -36.66 -50.89 72.20
N SER A 4 -35.90 -51.66 71.40
CA SER A 4 -34.89 -52.72 71.60
C SER A 4 -34.02 -52.96 70.31
N ARG A 5 -32.99 -53.81 70.46
CA ARG A 5 -32.39 -54.86 69.56
C ARG A 5 -33.13 -55.21 68.23
N SER A 6 -32.55 -55.79 67.16
CA SER A 6 -31.23 -56.45 66.86
C SER A 6 -31.08 -56.61 65.31
N VAL A 7 -29.96 -56.34 64.62
CA VAL A 7 -28.66 -57.08 64.50
C VAL A 7 -28.67 -58.29 63.53
N VAL A 8 -27.89 -58.19 62.42
CA VAL A 8 -27.33 -59.26 61.53
C VAL A 8 -28.34 -60.07 60.70
N SER A 9 -28.15 -60.32 59.39
CA SER A 9 -27.24 -59.85 58.32
C SER A 9 -27.89 -60.21 56.95
N SER A 10 -27.32 -60.12 55.73
CA SER A 10 -25.97 -59.93 55.15
C SER A 10 -26.13 -59.21 53.77
N ALA A 11 -25.21 -59.08 52.79
CA ALA A 11 -23.88 -59.68 52.52
C ALA A 11 -22.99 -58.73 51.65
N SER A 12 -22.22 -59.28 50.70
CA SER A 12 -21.34 -58.64 49.71
C SER A 12 -22.09 -57.97 48.54
N GLY A 13 -21.57 -56.92 47.87
CA GLY A 13 -20.36 -56.13 48.13
C GLY A 13 -19.84 -55.39 46.87
N GLY A 14 -19.27 -54.19 47.03
CA GLY A 14 -18.69 -53.37 45.95
C GLY A 14 -18.60 -51.87 46.28
N SER A 15 -17.51 -51.19 45.89
CA SER A 15 -17.28 -49.74 46.11
C SER A 15 -18.43 -48.86 45.57
N SER A 16 -18.86 -47.78 46.25
CA SER A 16 -18.12 -46.52 46.57
C SER A 16 -17.77 -45.76 45.28
N ILE A 17 -18.05 -44.46 45.13
CA ILE A 17 -17.85 -43.32 46.06
C ILE A 17 -19.12 -42.47 46.23
N ARG A 18 -19.19 -41.64 47.29
CA ARG A 18 -20.29 -40.71 47.58
C ARG A 18 -20.00 -39.29 47.09
N GLU A 19 -21.07 -38.57 46.78
CA GLU A 19 -21.07 -37.12 46.58
C GLU A 19 -20.60 -36.38 47.85
N ILE A 20 -19.82 -35.33 47.67
CA ILE A 20 -19.59 -34.26 48.65
C ILE A 20 -19.88 -32.96 47.91
N SER A 21 -20.60 -32.05 48.57
CA SER A 21 -20.96 -30.74 48.02
C SER A 21 -19.75 -29.80 47.95
N GLU A 22 -19.45 -29.28 46.77
CA GLU A 22 -18.62 -28.09 46.61
C GLU A 22 -19.53 -26.86 46.40
N GLU A 23 -19.09 -25.70 46.89
CA GLU A 23 -19.90 -24.49 46.96
C GLU A 23 -19.79 -23.71 45.63
N GLU A 24 -20.91 -23.30 45.03
CA GLU A 24 -20.90 -22.44 43.85
C GLU A 24 -20.42 -21.03 44.22
N GLU A 25 -19.13 -20.73 44.00
CA GLU A 25 -18.62 -19.36 44.05
C GLU A 25 -19.34 -18.49 43.01
N GLY A 26 -20.27 -17.66 43.48
CA GLY A 26 -21.08 -16.79 42.65
C GLY A 26 -20.28 -15.68 41.99
N VAL A 27 -19.71 -15.95 40.82
CA VAL A 27 -18.99 -14.95 40.00
C VAL A 27 -19.92 -13.80 39.62
N GLU A 28 -19.77 -12.65 40.30
CA GLU A 28 -20.47 -11.41 39.95
C GLU A 28 -20.14 -11.00 38.51
N ARG A 29 -21.13 -11.08 37.62
CA ARG A 29 -20.97 -10.71 36.21
C ARG A 29 -20.85 -9.18 36.08
N GLU A 30 -19.60 -8.68 36.02
CA GLU A 30 -19.25 -7.26 35.81
C GLU A 30 -20.16 -6.62 34.75
N GLU A 31 -20.99 -5.65 35.16
CA GLU A 31 -22.07 -5.14 34.31
C GLU A 31 -21.51 -4.35 33.11
N LYS A 32 -21.63 -4.94 31.91
CA LYS A 32 -21.14 -4.35 30.66
C LYS A 32 -22.16 -3.39 30.02
N VAL A 33 -21.68 -2.24 29.54
CA VAL A 33 -22.46 -1.31 28.71
C VAL A 33 -21.74 -1.06 27.39
N TYR A 34 -22.39 -1.35 26.28
CA TYR A 34 -21.80 -1.29 24.95
C TYR A 34 -22.03 0.09 24.31
N VAL A 35 -21.08 0.58 23.52
CA VAL A 35 -21.20 1.83 22.76
C VAL A 35 -20.78 1.63 21.31
N ALA A 36 -21.72 1.80 20.38
CA ALA A 36 -21.46 1.73 18.94
C ALA A 36 -20.79 3.03 18.46
N VAL A 37 -19.50 2.94 18.12
CA VAL A 37 -18.67 4.07 17.70
C VAL A 37 -18.28 3.99 16.22
N LYS A 38 -17.84 5.15 15.69
CA LYS A 38 -17.35 5.30 14.31
C LYS A 38 -15.83 5.18 14.25
N LYS A 39 -15.30 4.98 13.04
CA LYS A 39 -13.85 4.81 12.76
C LYS A 39 -12.96 5.91 13.38
N GLU A 40 -13.40 7.17 13.37
CA GLU A 40 -12.64 8.29 13.95
C GLU A 40 -13.25 8.81 15.26
N LEU A 41 -12.42 9.05 16.29
CA LEU A 41 -12.84 9.63 17.57
C LEU A 41 -13.67 10.91 17.40
N LYS A 42 -13.30 11.78 16.45
CA LYS A 42 -13.99 13.06 16.19
C LYS A 42 -15.49 12.89 15.93
N GLU A 43 -15.92 11.79 15.30
CA GLU A 43 -17.32 11.56 14.96
C GLU A 43 -18.09 10.72 16.01
N GLY A 44 -17.40 10.06 16.95
CA GLY A 44 -18.03 9.26 18.02
C GLY A 44 -17.90 9.83 19.43
N LYS A 45 -16.99 10.79 19.66
CA LYS A 45 -16.69 11.35 20.99
C LYS A 45 -17.92 11.89 21.72
N ALA A 46 -18.86 12.51 21.02
CA ALA A 46 -20.09 13.03 21.62
C ALA A 46 -21.03 11.92 22.14
N THR A 47 -21.01 10.73 21.52
CA THR A 47 -21.76 9.55 21.97
C THR A 47 -21.08 8.90 23.19
N LEU A 48 -19.75 8.76 23.14
CA LEU A 48 -18.98 8.21 24.27
C LEU A 48 -19.05 9.10 25.52
N LEU A 49 -18.90 10.42 25.36
CA LEU A 49 -19.02 11.36 26.48
C LEU A 49 -20.42 11.34 27.10
N TRP A 50 -21.48 11.20 26.30
CA TRP A 50 -22.83 11.05 26.84
C TRP A 50 -22.97 9.76 27.67
N LEU A 51 -22.42 8.62 27.21
CA LEU A 51 -22.40 7.39 28.01
C LEU A 51 -21.66 7.60 29.34
N LEU A 52 -20.46 8.16 29.30
CA LEU A 52 -19.60 8.42 30.46
C LEU A 52 -20.20 9.41 31.47
N GLN A 53 -21.10 10.30 31.03
CA GLN A 53 -21.83 11.24 31.88
C GLN A 53 -23.09 10.64 32.51
N ASN A 54 -23.65 9.55 31.95
CA ASN A 54 -24.93 8.98 32.36
C ASN A 54 -24.81 7.52 32.88
N THR A 55 -23.60 7.08 33.26
CA THR A 55 -23.30 5.72 33.75
C THR A 55 -22.42 5.78 35.00
N THR A 56 -22.59 4.87 35.95
CA THR A 56 -21.70 4.77 37.12
C THR A 56 -20.32 4.23 36.74
N ARG A 57 -19.28 4.67 37.47
CA ARG A 57 -17.88 4.37 37.12
C ARG A 57 -17.47 2.90 37.33
N GLU A 58 -18.27 2.10 38.03
CA GLU A 58 -17.99 0.67 38.22
C GLU A 58 -18.23 -0.18 36.96
N LYS A 59 -18.97 0.33 35.97
CA LYS A 59 -19.42 -0.47 34.82
C LYS A 59 -18.37 -0.54 33.72
N LYS A 60 -18.20 -1.72 33.12
CA LYS A 60 -17.25 -1.93 32.03
C LYS A 60 -17.84 -1.46 30.72
N ILE A 61 -17.15 -0.56 30.02
CA ILE A 61 -17.60 0.00 28.75
C ILE A 61 -17.01 -0.81 27.58
N VAL A 62 -17.87 -1.32 26.70
CA VAL A 62 -17.44 -2.06 25.50
C VAL A 62 -17.53 -1.13 24.28
N ILE A 63 -16.38 -0.62 23.85
CA ILE A 63 -16.26 0.24 22.68
C ILE A 63 -16.41 -0.64 21.43
N THR A 64 -17.59 -0.60 20.84
CA THR A 64 -18.02 -1.50 19.76
C THR A 64 -17.90 -0.81 18.40
N HIS A 65 -17.21 -1.42 17.45
CA HIS A 65 -17.14 -0.94 16.08
C HIS A 65 -17.40 -2.08 15.08
N VAL A 66 -18.33 -1.87 14.15
CA VAL A 66 -18.49 -2.76 13.00
C VAL A 66 -17.60 -2.25 11.86
N HIS A 67 -16.55 -2.99 11.57
CA HIS A 67 -15.72 -2.78 10.39
C HIS A 67 -16.43 -3.38 9.17
N VAL A 68 -16.54 -2.59 8.10
CA VAL A 68 -16.96 -3.08 6.78
C VAL A 68 -15.70 -3.21 5.92
N PRO A 69 -15.27 -4.43 5.56
CA PRO A 69 -14.06 -4.62 4.75
C PRO A 69 -14.14 -3.90 3.41
N ALA A 70 -13.02 -3.31 2.97
CA ALA A 70 -12.98 -2.60 1.70
C ALA A 70 -13.26 -3.55 0.52
N GLN A 71 -14.31 -3.23 -0.24
CA GLN A 71 -14.62 -3.87 -1.53
C GLN A 71 -13.83 -3.25 -2.70
N MET A 72 -13.19 -2.11 -2.46
CA MET A 72 -12.34 -1.39 -3.42
C MET A 72 -10.97 -1.14 -2.78
N ILE A 73 -9.94 -1.82 -3.27
CA ILE A 73 -8.57 -1.78 -2.77
C ILE A 73 -7.80 -0.65 -3.48
N PRO A 74 -7.22 0.33 -2.77
CA PRO A 74 -6.42 1.39 -3.39
C PRO A 74 -5.02 0.88 -3.74
N MET A 75 -4.62 1.00 -5.01
CA MET A 75 -3.26 0.70 -5.50
C MET A 75 -2.81 1.80 -6.47
N MET A 76 -1.58 2.28 -6.33
CA MET A 76 -0.95 3.29 -7.20
C MET A 76 -1.80 4.56 -7.47
N GLY A 77 -2.66 4.96 -6.52
CA GLY A 77 -3.54 6.14 -6.62
C GLY A 77 -4.96 5.83 -7.10
N SER A 78 -5.15 4.71 -7.82
CA SER A 78 -6.45 4.22 -8.29
C SER A 78 -7.09 3.25 -7.28
N LYS A 79 -8.37 2.90 -7.47
CA LYS A 79 -9.11 1.95 -6.62
C LYS A 79 -9.67 0.81 -7.46
N PHE A 80 -9.34 -0.43 -7.10
CA PHE A 80 -9.69 -1.63 -7.84
C PHE A 80 -10.66 -2.52 -7.04
N PRO A 81 -11.68 -3.14 -7.67
CA PRO A 81 -12.51 -4.14 -7.03
C PRO A 81 -11.70 -5.26 -6.38
N ALA A 82 -12.08 -5.67 -5.16
CA ALA A 82 -11.32 -6.66 -4.38
C ALA A 82 -11.26 -8.07 -5.03
N ASN A 83 -12.11 -8.36 -6.02
CA ASN A 83 -12.07 -9.58 -6.84
C ASN A 83 -11.16 -9.46 -8.08
N GLN A 84 -10.65 -8.27 -8.40
CA GLN A 84 -9.72 -8.00 -9.52
C GLN A 84 -8.27 -7.83 -9.05
N VAL A 85 -8.01 -7.84 -7.74
CA VAL A 85 -6.69 -7.71 -7.13
C VAL A 85 -6.24 -9.07 -6.58
N LYS A 86 -4.92 -9.37 -6.65
CA LYS A 86 -4.35 -10.63 -6.13
C LYS A 86 -4.77 -10.85 -4.65
N PRO A 87 -5.26 -12.04 -4.25
CA PRO A 87 -5.79 -12.27 -2.90
C PRO A 87 -4.84 -11.91 -1.74
N GLN A 88 -3.53 -12.06 -1.92
CA GLN A 88 -2.52 -11.63 -0.93
C GLN A 88 -2.54 -10.11 -0.70
N LEU A 89 -2.52 -9.30 -1.77
CA LEU A 89 -2.62 -7.83 -1.68
C LEU A 89 -3.98 -7.36 -1.12
N VAL A 90 -5.06 -8.08 -1.43
CA VAL A 90 -6.39 -7.84 -0.83
C VAL A 90 -6.36 -8.08 0.68
N LYS A 91 -5.72 -9.17 1.12
CA LYS A 91 -5.55 -9.52 2.54
C LYS A 91 -4.68 -8.49 3.26
N GLU A 92 -3.47 -8.23 2.76
CA GLU A 92 -2.53 -7.24 3.30
C GLU A 92 -3.17 -5.86 3.48
N TYR A 93 -3.92 -5.39 2.47
CA TYR A 93 -4.62 -4.11 2.58
C TYR A 93 -5.74 -4.14 3.63
N ARG A 94 -6.55 -5.21 3.68
CA ARG A 94 -7.63 -5.35 4.68
C ARG A 94 -7.09 -5.47 6.10
N ASP A 95 -5.98 -6.19 6.30
CA ASP A 95 -5.32 -6.29 7.60
C ASP A 95 -4.66 -4.96 8.00
N HIS A 96 -4.13 -4.18 7.06
CA HIS A 96 -3.66 -2.82 7.30
C HIS A 96 -4.80 -1.83 7.63
N GLU A 97 -6.02 -2.02 7.09
CA GLU A 97 -7.22 -1.28 7.51
C GLU A 97 -7.71 -1.71 8.89
N ARG A 98 -7.74 -3.02 9.18
CA ARG A 98 -8.05 -3.61 10.49
C ARG A 98 -7.15 -2.99 11.58
N GLU A 99 -5.86 -2.89 11.30
CA GLU A 99 -4.85 -2.30 12.19
C GLU A 99 -4.98 -0.77 12.34
N LYS A 100 -5.38 -0.05 11.28
CA LYS A 100 -5.76 1.37 11.38
C LYS A 100 -7.01 1.58 12.24
N VAL A 101 -8.00 0.70 12.13
CA VAL A 101 -9.21 0.72 12.97
C VAL A 101 -8.85 0.45 14.42
N HIS A 102 -8.01 -0.55 14.72
CA HIS A 102 -7.57 -0.86 16.08
C HIS A 102 -6.91 0.35 16.75
N ARG A 103 -5.92 0.97 16.08
CA ARG A 103 -5.29 2.20 16.59
C ARG A 103 -6.26 3.37 16.76
N SER A 104 -7.24 3.52 15.87
CA SER A 104 -8.28 4.57 15.99
C SER A 104 -9.29 4.31 17.13
N LEU A 105 -9.34 3.09 17.67
CA LEU A 105 -10.15 2.75 18.85
C LEU A 105 -9.40 2.92 20.16
N GLU A 106 -8.06 2.86 20.17
CA GLU A 106 -7.26 3.23 21.35
C GLU A 106 -7.51 4.69 21.76
N ASP A 107 -7.73 5.59 20.80
CA ASP A 107 -8.15 6.98 21.05
C ASP A 107 -9.43 7.07 21.92
N TYR A 108 -10.37 6.13 21.77
CA TYR A 108 -11.58 6.06 22.60
C TYR A 108 -11.29 5.43 23.97
N VAL A 109 -10.43 4.39 24.03
CA VAL A 109 -9.98 3.77 25.30
C VAL A 109 -9.24 4.78 26.17
N ALA A 110 -8.40 5.63 25.55
CA ALA A 110 -7.68 6.71 26.22
C ALA A 110 -8.64 7.74 26.84
N VAL A 111 -9.74 8.09 26.15
CA VAL A 111 -10.78 8.99 26.71
C VAL A 111 -11.51 8.36 27.90
N CYS A 112 -11.79 7.04 27.88
CA CYS A 112 -12.33 6.33 29.05
C CYS A 112 -11.34 6.33 30.22
N SER A 113 -10.07 6.06 29.95
CA SER A 113 -8.99 6.01 30.96
C SER A 113 -8.76 7.37 31.62
N GLN A 114 -8.75 8.46 30.86
CA GLN A 114 -8.70 9.84 31.37
C GLN A 114 -9.85 10.17 32.33
N LEU A 115 -11.02 9.57 32.12
CA LEU A 115 -12.23 9.76 32.94
C LEU A 115 -12.41 8.67 34.01
N LYS A 116 -11.40 7.81 34.21
CA LYS A 116 -11.35 6.70 35.18
C LYS A 116 -12.47 5.66 35.01
N ALA A 117 -12.83 5.35 33.77
CA ALA A 117 -13.78 4.29 33.43
C ALA A 117 -13.05 3.07 32.81
N ARG A 118 -13.42 1.85 33.24
CA ARG A 118 -12.92 0.60 32.63
C ARG A 118 -13.48 0.46 31.22
N ALA A 119 -12.63 0.22 30.23
CA ALA A 119 -13.05 0.02 28.85
C ALA A 119 -12.32 -1.15 28.16
N GLU A 120 -13.04 -1.87 27.30
CA GLU A 120 -12.51 -2.87 26.38
C GLU A 120 -13.01 -2.56 24.95
N LYS A 121 -12.26 -3.01 23.93
CA LYS A 121 -12.59 -2.79 22.51
C LYS A 121 -13.17 -4.06 21.89
N LEU A 122 -14.23 -3.91 21.08
CA LEU A 122 -14.84 -4.98 20.31
C LEU A 122 -14.95 -4.55 18.84
N VAL A 123 -14.18 -5.20 17.97
CA VAL A 123 -14.27 -5.01 16.51
C VAL A 123 -14.97 -6.22 15.91
N PHE A 124 -16.03 -5.99 15.15
CA PHE A 124 -16.81 -7.02 14.47
C PHE A 124 -16.77 -6.75 12.96
N GLU A 125 -16.65 -7.77 12.12
CA GLU A 125 -16.61 -7.61 10.66
C GLU A 125 -17.95 -8.02 10.04
N ALA A 126 -18.55 -7.14 9.23
CA ALA A 126 -19.80 -7.42 8.52
C ALA A 126 -19.89 -6.63 7.21
N GLU A 127 -20.75 -7.06 6.29
CA GLU A 127 -21.03 -6.34 5.03
C GLU A 127 -21.73 -4.99 5.26
N ASP A 128 -22.52 -4.89 6.33
CA ASP A 128 -23.29 -3.70 6.69
C ASP A 128 -23.25 -3.46 8.22
N VAL A 129 -23.20 -2.18 8.59
CA VAL A 129 -23.08 -1.73 9.98
C VAL A 129 -24.34 -2.03 10.80
N ALA A 130 -25.53 -2.08 10.18
CA ALA A 130 -26.75 -2.45 10.90
C ALA A 130 -26.82 -3.95 11.14
N LYS A 131 -26.55 -4.78 10.11
CA LYS A 131 -26.42 -6.25 10.26
C LYS A 131 -25.44 -6.61 11.38
N GLY A 132 -24.20 -6.10 11.31
CA GLY A 132 -23.16 -6.40 12.30
C GLY A 132 -23.51 -5.95 13.72
N LEU A 133 -24.25 -4.85 13.90
CA LEU A 133 -24.73 -4.44 15.24
C LEU A 133 -25.88 -5.33 15.76
N LEU A 134 -26.75 -5.86 14.89
CA LEU A 134 -27.76 -6.84 15.27
C LEU A 134 -27.12 -8.18 15.67
N GLU A 135 -26.10 -8.61 14.93
CA GLU A 135 -25.31 -9.82 15.20
C GLU A 135 -24.51 -9.69 16.50
N VAL A 136 -23.82 -8.57 16.74
CA VAL A 136 -23.15 -8.29 18.02
C VAL A 136 -24.14 -8.34 19.19
N VAL A 137 -25.34 -7.76 19.05
CA VAL A 137 -26.37 -7.80 20.09
C VAL A 137 -26.83 -9.24 20.39
N ALA A 138 -26.95 -10.08 19.36
CA ALA A 138 -27.35 -11.47 19.52
C ALA A 138 -26.23 -12.36 20.09
N LEU A 139 -25.02 -12.28 19.54
CA LEU A 139 -23.89 -13.16 19.87
C LEU A 139 -23.26 -12.85 21.24
N HIS A 140 -23.16 -11.56 21.61
CA HIS A 140 -22.57 -11.14 22.88
C HIS A 140 -23.64 -10.84 23.96
N GLY A 141 -24.91 -11.18 23.73
CA GLY A 141 -26.00 -11.01 24.69
C GLY A 141 -26.19 -9.58 25.19
N VAL A 142 -26.01 -8.58 24.31
CA VAL A 142 -25.91 -7.16 24.70
C VAL A 142 -27.24 -6.64 25.27
N THR A 143 -27.31 -6.49 26.59
CA THR A 143 -28.49 -5.95 27.29
C THR A 143 -28.58 -4.42 27.25
N LYS A 144 -27.45 -3.71 27.06
CA LYS A 144 -27.35 -2.25 27.15
C LYS A 144 -26.42 -1.69 26.08
N LEU A 145 -26.96 -0.87 25.16
CA LEU A 145 -26.25 -0.30 24.00
C LEU A 145 -26.51 1.21 23.83
N VAL A 146 -25.46 2.01 23.68
CA VAL A 146 -25.57 3.42 23.28
C VAL A 146 -25.11 3.58 21.83
N MET A 147 -25.86 4.30 20.99
CA MET A 147 -25.50 4.50 19.58
C MET A 147 -25.93 5.86 19.01
N GLY A 148 -25.36 6.25 17.87
CA GLY A 148 -25.70 7.49 17.17
C GLY A 148 -27.09 7.46 16.51
N ALA A 149 -27.93 8.46 16.79
CA ALA A 149 -29.26 8.61 16.19
C ALA A 149 -29.24 9.19 14.76
N ALA A 150 -28.22 9.99 14.44
CA ALA A 150 -28.00 10.63 13.14
C ALA A 150 -26.54 11.06 12.98
N ALA A 151 -26.14 11.38 11.74
CA ALA A 151 -24.93 12.16 11.49
C ALA A 151 -25.16 13.63 11.87
N ASP A 152 -24.13 14.31 12.40
CA ASP A 152 -24.23 15.66 12.98
C ASP A 152 -24.73 16.75 12.03
N LYS A 153 -24.56 16.56 10.71
CA LYS A 153 -25.09 17.44 9.66
C LYS A 153 -26.62 17.31 9.46
N LYS A 154 -27.25 16.25 9.98
CA LYS A 154 -28.71 15.99 9.89
C LYS A 154 -29.44 16.15 11.23
N TYR A 155 -28.73 16.56 12.28
CA TYR A 155 -29.29 16.88 13.60
C TYR A 155 -30.18 18.13 13.57
N SER A 156 -31.24 18.11 14.36
CA SER A 156 -32.06 19.30 14.68
C SER A 156 -32.42 19.26 16.16
N ARG A 157 -32.46 20.44 16.83
CA ARG A 157 -32.91 20.56 18.23
C ARG A 157 -34.37 20.11 18.46
N LYS A 158 -35.15 19.89 17.40
CA LYS A 158 -36.54 19.37 17.44
C LYS A 158 -36.64 17.87 17.10
N MET A 159 -35.52 17.15 16.97
CA MET A 159 -35.49 15.73 16.62
C MET A 159 -35.92 14.85 17.81
N LYS A 160 -36.99 14.05 17.64
CA LYS A 160 -37.49 13.09 18.64
C LYS A 160 -37.28 11.61 18.26
N GLU A 161 -36.87 11.35 17.02
CA GLU A 161 -36.78 10.00 16.43
C GLU A 161 -35.47 9.85 15.63
N PRO A 162 -34.88 8.64 15.54
CA PRO A 162 -33.64 8.42 14.80
C PRO A 162 -33.77 8.65 13.29
N ARG A 163 -32.66 9.01 12.64
CA ARG A 163 -32.63 9.42 11.22
C ARG A 163 -31.52 8.80 10.37
N SER A 164 -30.63 8.00 10.97
CA SER A 164 -29.72 7.14 10.17
C SER A 164 -30.39 5.79 9.88
N LYS A 165 -30.09 5.19 8.71
CA LYS A 165 -30.62 3.85 8.35
C LYS A 165 -30.33 2.84 9.46
N THR A 166 -29.05 2.74 9.87
CA THR A 166 -28.57 1.91 10.98
C THR A 166 -29.38 2.08 12.26
N SER A 167 -29.62 3.32 12.70
CA SER A 167 -30.39 3.57 13.92
C SER A 167 -31.88 3.21 13.81
N ILE A 168 -32.48 3.30 12.62
CA ILE A 168 -33.87 2.90 12.38
C ILE A 168 -33.97 1.37 12.39
N THR A 169 -33.07 0.69 11.67
CA THR A 169 -32.94 -0.78 11.68
C THR A 169 -32.71 -1.32 13.09
N MET A 170 -31.79 -0.74 13.87
CA MET A 170 -31.56 -1.15 15.26
C MET A 170 -32.77 -0.90 16.16
N LYS A 171 -33.52 0.20 15.96
CA LYS A 171 -34.76 0.45 16.72
C LYS A 171 -35.85 -0.59 16.41
N GLN A 172 -35.91 -1.10 15.18
CA GLN A 172 -36.92 -2.04 14.71
C GLN A 172 -36.58 -3.52 14.93
N GLN A 173 -35.32 -3.92 14.74
CA GLN A 173 -34.93 -5.34 14.56
C GLN A 173 -34.03 -5.90 15.65
N ALA A 174 -33.45 -5.08 16.54
CA ALA A 174 -32.58 -5.59 17.60
C ALA A 174 -33.36 -6.48 18.58
N LYS A 175 -32.69 -7.49 19.17
CA LYS A 175 -33.35 -8.48 20.04
C LYS A 175 -34.09 -7.80 21.22
N PRO A 176 -35.26 -8.31 21.68
CA PRO A 176 -36.10 -7.61 22.66
C PRO A 176 -35.41 -7.27 23.98
N PHE A 177 -34.45 -8.08 24.43
CA PHE A 177 -33.70 -7.89 25.68
C PHE A 177 -32.72 -6.69 25.67
N CYS A 178 -32.44 -6.08 24.51
CA CYS A 178 -31.43 -5.04 24.38
C CYS A 178 -32.03 -3.62 24.55
N ARG A 179 -31.68 -2.92 25.64
CA ARG A 179 -32.03 -1.51 25.84
C ARG A 179 -31.07 -0.63 25.04
N ILE A 180 -31.61 0.23 24.16
CA ILE A 180 -30.83 1.06 23.24
C ILE A 180 -31.08 2.54 23.47
N TRP A 181 -30.03 3.31 23.73
CA TRP A 181 -30.10 4.78 23.81
C TRP A 181 -29.57 5.41 22.51
N PHE A 182 -30.39 6.26 21.88
CA PHE A 182 -30.06 6.93 20.62
C PHE A 182 -29.63 8.37 20.89
N VAL A 183 -28.35 8.68 20.69
CA VAL A 183 -27.71 9.95 21.05
C VAL A 183 -27.32 10.75 19.80
N CYS A 184 -27.37 12.07 19.85
CA CYS A 184 -26.75 12.92 18.84
C CYS A 184 -26.27 14.25 19.47
N LYS A 185 -25.06 14.71 19.13
CA LYS A 185 -24.41 15.90 19.73
C LYS A 185 -24.43 15.94 21.27
N GLY A 186 -24.25 14.80 21.93
CA GLY A 186 -24.28 14.70 23.39
C GLY A 186 -25.67 14.88 24.02
N SER A 187 -26.75 14.77 23.24
CA SER A 187 -28.13 14.77 23.73
C SER A 187 -28.81 13.45 23.42
N LEU A 188 -29.58 12.90 24.37
CA LEU A 188 -30.47 11.78 24.14
C LEU A 188 -31.63 12.21 23.23
N ILE A 189 -31.92 11.44 22.19
CA ILE A 189 -33.03 11.66 21.25
C ILE A 189 -34.24 10.80 21.65
N CYS A 190 -34.01 9.50 21.83
CA CYS A 190 -35.00 8.55 22.33
C CYS A 190 -34.30 7.30 22.91
N THR A 191 -35.03 6.54 23.71
CA THR A 191 -34.64 5.20 24.15
C THR A 191 -35.53 4.17 23.46
N ARG A 192 -35.00 2.98 23.18
CA ARG A 192 -35.79 1.77 22.98
C ARG A 192 -35.58 0.89 24.20
N ASP A 193 -36.64 0.67 24.97
CA ASP A 193 -36.56 -0.13 26.19
C ASP A 193 -36.48 -1.63 25.90
N ALA A 194 -35.89 -2.36 26.83
CA ALA A 194 -35.83 -3.82 26.76
C ALA A 194 -37.17 -4.40 27.21
N VAL A 195 -37.70 -5.36 26.45
CA VAL A 195 -38.87 -6.15 26.84
C VAL A 195 -38.36 -7.40 27.56
N LEU A 196 -38.65 -7.50 28.85
CA LEU A 196 -38.40 -8.69 29.65
C LEU A 196 -39.56 -9.68 29.45
N ASP A 197 -39.33 -10.68 28.60
CA ASP A 197 -40.16 -11.88 28.54
C ASP A 197 -39.34 -13.08 29.07
N ALA A 198 -39.98 -13.96 29.84
CA ALA A 198 -39.32 -14.86 30.79
C ALA A 198 -38.90 -16.22 30.19
N SER A 199 -38.96 -16.36 28.87
CA SER A 199 -39.02 -17.65 28.17
C SER A 199 -37.74 -18.13 27.47
N TRP A 200 -36.62 -17.39 27.56
CA TRP A 200 -35.47 -17.58 26.65
C TRP A 200 -34.11 -17.89 27.32
N MET A 201 -34.08 -18.22 28.62
CA MET A 201 -32.86 -18.77 29.26
C MET A 201 -32.75 -20.29 29.05
N ALA A 202 -32.23 -20.68 27.88
CA ALA A 202 -31.76 -22.04 27.62
C ALA A 202 -30.35 -21.96 27.00
N SER A 203 -29.38 -22.66 27.60
CA SER A 203 -27.97 -22.56 27.23
C SER A 203 -27.65 -23.25 25.89
N PRO A 204 -26.71 -22.72 25.08
CA PRO A 204 -26.26 -23.36 23.86
C PRO A 204 -25.26 -24.49 24.14
N SER A 205 -25.74 -25.73 24.20
CA SER A 205 -24.86 -26.91 24.22
C SER A 205 -24.23 -27.14 22.84
N THR A 206 -22.90 -27.33 22.80
CA THR A 206 -22.17 -27.55 21.55
C THR A 206 -22.15 -29.04 21.18
N SER A 207 -22.50 -29.38 19.94
CA SER A 207 -22.06 -30.62 19.32
C SER A 207 -21.72 -30.38 17.85
N ILE A 208 -20.51 -30.79 17.45
CA ILE A 208 -20.06 -30.84 16.06
C ILE A 208 -19.88 -32.31 15.71
N ALA A 209 -20.43 -32.73 14.57
CA ALA A 209 -20.17 -34.04 13.99
C ALA A 209 -19.99 -33.91 12.47
N SER A 210 -18.74 -34.03 12.02
CA SER A 210 -18.42 -34.51 10.67
C SER A 210 -18.85 -36.00 10.57
N SER A 211 -18.94 -36.67 9.41
CA SER A 211 -18.14 -36.49 8.18
C SER A 211 -18.75 -37.20 6.95
N THR A 212 -18.49 -36.64 5.77
CA THR A 212 -18.25 -37.31 4.46
C THR A 212 -18.81 -38.71 4.15
N SER A 213 -19.49 -38.83 3.01
CA SER A 213 -19.06 -39.71 1.90
C SER A 213 -19.73 -39.31 0.56
N ILE A 214 -19.26 -39.89 -0.56
CA ILE A 214 -19.66 -39.61 -1.95
C ILE A 214 -19.89 -40.95 -2.64
N GLN A 215 -20.98 -41.15 -3.42
CA GLN A 215 -20.93 -41.81 -4.76
C GLN A 215 -22.25 -41.89 -5.56
N SER A 216 -22.13 -41.54 -6.85
CA SER A 216 -22.71 -42.12 -8.09
C SER A 216 -24.18 -42.61 -8.24
N GLU A 217 -24.84 -41.99 -9.23
CA GLU A 217 -25.51 -42.60 -10.41
C GLU A 217 -26.90 -43.33 -10.37
N GLN A 218 -27.83 -42.72 -11.13
CA GLN A 218 -28.64 -43.27 -12.25
C GLN A 218 -29.89 -44.20 -12.08
N LEU A 219 -30.97 -43.75 -12.76
CA LEU A 219 -32.00 -44.47 -13.57
C LEU A 219 -33.22 -45.22 -12.95
N ARG A 220 -34.42 -44.71 -13.34
CA ARG A 220 -35.74 -45.39 -13.65
C ARG A 220 -36.41 -46.21 -12.53
N SER A 221 -37.72 -46.07 -12.24
CA SER A 221 -38.93 -46.35 -13.08
C SER A 221 -40.15 -45.49 -12.63
N ILE A 222 -41.13 -45.11 -13.49
CA ILE A 222 -42.31 -45.85 -14.01
C ILE A 222 -43.24 -46.33 -12.85
N SER A 223 -44.53 -45.92 -12.70
CA SER A 223 -45.63 -45.87 -13.70
C SER A 223 -46.69 -44.76 -13.53
N LEU A 224 -47.47 -44.55 -14.61
CA LEU A 224 -48.86 -44.03 -14.72
C LEU A 224 -49.90 -45.05 -14.11
N PRO A 225 -51.26 -44.87 -14.07
CA PRO A 225 -52.12 -44.09 -15.00
C PRO A 225 -53.38 -43.42 -14.32
N GLN A 226 -54.50 -43.00 -14.95
CA GLN A 226 -54.97 -42.86 -16.36
C GLN A 226 -56.13 -41.83 -16.44
N GLU A 227 -56.37 -41.23 -17.64
CA GLU A 227 -57.67 -40.83 -18.26
C GLU A 227 -58.73 -39.96 -17.47
N GLN A 228 -59.51 -39.04 -18.06
CA GLN A 228 -60.25 -39.08 -19.34
C GLN A 228 -60.50 -37.69 -20.01
N VAL A 229 -60.54 -37.68 -21.35
CA VAL A 229 -61.52 -36.99 -22.26
C VAL A 229 -61.51 -35.44 -22.43
N GLU A 230 -61.41 -35.03 -23.72
CA GLU A 230 -61.65 -33.69 -24.35
C GLU A 230 -63.18 -33.32 -24.42
N PRO A 231 -63.71 -32.17 -24.96
CA PRO A 231 -63.12 -31.24 -25.97
C PRO A 231 -63.52 -29.71 -25.99
N MET A 232 -62.86 -28.99 -26.92
CA MET A 232 -63.45 -27.98 -27.85
C MET A 232 -63.88 -26.52 -27.47
N ARG A 233 -63.38 -25.58 -28.31
CA ARG A 233 -64.05 -24.47 -29.06
C ARG A 233 -63.96 -22.98 -28.64
N HIS A 234 -63.44 -22.19 -29.60
CA HIS A 234 -63.80 -20.82 -30.06
C HIS A 234 -63.82 -19.64 -29.03
N THR A 235 -63.35 -18.42 -29.34
CA THR A 235 -63.55 -17.58 -30.55
C THR A 235 -62.42 -16.55 -30.79
N CYS A 236 -62.40 -15.96 -31.99
CA CYS A 236 -61.66 -14.74 -32.40
C CYS A 236 -62.67 -13.55 -32.50
N PRO A 237 -62.30 -12.25 -32.73
CA PRO A 237 -61.13 -11.78 -33.48
C PRO A 237 -60.47 -10.43 -33.07
N ILE A 238 -59.49 -10.03 -33.89
CA ILE A 238 -58.91 -8.68 -34.13
C ILE A 238 -59.91 -7.84 -35.02
N PRO A 239 -59.78 -6.51 -35.33
CA PRO A 239 -58.59 -5.62 -35.22
C PRO A 239 -58.80 -4.10 -34.89
N ASP A 240 -57.65 -3.39 -34.72
CA ASP A 240 -57.23 -2.17 -35.48
C ASP A 240 -57.34 -0.67 -35.04
N LEU A 241 -56.32 0.07 -35.52
CA LEU A 241 -56.18 1.51 -35.91
C LEU A 241 -56.12 2.73 -34.92
N TYR A 242 -54.89 3.29 -34.81
CA TYR A 242 -54.47 4.71 -35.06
C TYR A 242 -54.54 5.91 -34.05
N ARG A 243 -53.61 6.86 -34.32
CA ARG A 243 -53.39 8.28 -33.86
C ARG A 243 -52.86 8.49 -32.42
N SER A 244 -51.73 9.18 -32.14
CA SER A 244 -50.92 10.29 -32.75
C SER A 244 -51.35 11.72 -32.37
N ARG A 245 -50.33 12.61 -32.26
CA ARG A 245 -50.29 14.00 -31.71
C ARG A 245 -50.11 14.08 -30.18
N SER A 246 -49.21 14.89 -29.59
CA SER A 246 -48.35 16.01 -30.03
C SER A 246 -49.05 17.30 -30.46
N ASP A 247 -48.89 18.39 -29.71
CA ASP A 247 -48.79 19.76 -30.24
C ASP A 247 -48.14 20.74 -29.23
N ASN A 248 -47.56 21.83 -29.73
CA ASN A 248 -46.88 22.91 -28.97
C ASN A 248 -47.75 24.17 -28.87
N LEU A 249 -47.39 25.14 -28.01
CA LEU A 249 -47.95 26.51 -28.01
C LEU A 249 -46.93 27.61 -27.64
N VAL A 250 -45.90 27.76 -28.49
CA VAL A 250 -45.63 28.95 -29.33
C VAL A 250 -46.72 30.06 -29.24
N PHE A 251 -46.49 31.39 -29.12
CA PHE A 251 -45.30 32.27 -29.30
C PHE A 251 -45.56 33.72 -28.76
N ILE A 252 -44.63 34.67 -29.04
CA ILE A 252 -44.69 36.16 -28.95
C ILE A 252 -44.73 36.77 -27.52
N GLY A 253 -43.97 37.83 -27.17
CA GLY A 253 -42.84 38.49 -27.87
C GLY A 253 -42.70 40.01 -27.64
N GLY A 254 -41.46 40.53 -27.71
CA GLY A 254 -41.14 41.96 -27.85
C GLY A 254 -40.99 42.79 -26.56
N GLY A 255 -40.21 43.88 -26.61
CA GLY A 255 -40.18 44.92 -25.54
C GLY A 255 -38.79 45.37 -25.06
N THR A 256 -38.10 46.23 -25.81
CA THR A 256 -36.91 46.97 -25.37
C THR A 256 -37.22 48.03 -24.30
N VAL A 257 -36.26 48.33 -23.39
CA VAL A 257 -35.69 49.68 -23.15
C VAL A 257 -34.62 49.61 -22.04
N ALA A 258 -33.63 50.50 -22.06
CA ALA A 258 -32.54 50.57 -21.09
C ALA A 258 -32.90 51.38 -19.83
N ASN A 259 -32.14 51.17 -18.74
CA ASN A 259 -31.41 52.25 -18.07
C ASN A 259 -30.50 51.72 -16.94
N SER A 260 -29.30 52.30 -16.83
CA SER A 260 -28.62 52.51 -15.54
C SER A 260 -28.96 53.93 -15.04
N PRO A 261 -28.77 54.27 -13.76
CA PRO A 261 -27.42 54.67 -13.34
C PRO A 261 -27.02 54.32 -11.89
N THR A 262 -25.73 54.48 -11.61
CA THR A 262 -25.10 54.69 -10.28
C THR A 262 -25.37 56.16 -9.80
N PRO A 263 -24.90 56.74 -8.64
CA PRO A 263 -23.57 56.53 -8.04
C PRO A 263 -23.31 56.91 -6.54
N VAL A 264 -22.00 56.90 -6.16
CA VAL A 264 -21.35 57.59 -5.00
C VAL A 264 -21.67 57.01 -3.59
N ARG A 265 -20.73 56.84 -2.63
CA ARG A 265 -19.40 57.46 -2.29
C ARG A 265 -18.41 56.36 -1.84
N THR A 266 -17.12 56.25 -2.24
CA THR A 266 -15.87 57.03 -1.89
C THR A 266 -15.63 57.22 -0.38
N LEU A 267 -14.43 57.07 0.23
CA LEU A 267 -12.99 56.97 -0.20
C LEU A 267 -12.31 55.71 0.45
N ALA A 268 -11.15 55.13 0.03
CA ALA A 268 -9.73 55.57 -0.06
C ALA A 268 -9.13 56.09 1.28
N SER A 269 -7.87 55.88 1.72
CA SER A 269 -6.57 55.45 1.11
C SER A 269 -5.67 54.73 2.16
N GLN A 270 -4.80 53.74 1.86
CA GLN A 270 -3.39 53.80 1.36
C GLN A 270 -2.33 54.67 2.08
N SER A 271 -1.43 54.04 2.85
CA SER A 271 0.05 54.20 2.98
C SER A 271 0.53 53.36 4.20
N ARG A 272 1.65 52.61 4.26
CA ARG A 272 2.99 52.54 3.62
C ARG A 272 4.05 53.47 4.23
N PHE A 273 4.98 52.90 5.01
CA PHE A 273 6.40 53.32 5.13
C PHE A 273 7.29 52.16 5.63
N SER A 274 8.62 52.35 5.69
CA SER A 274 9.61 51.26 5.82
C SER A 274 10.88 51.64 6.62
N SER A 275 11.54 50.59 7.15
CA SER A 275 12.99 50.38 7.30
C SER A 275 13.86 51.18 8.31
N GLU A 276 14.88 50.44 8.81
CA GLU A 276 16.15 50.85 9.43
C GLU A 276 16.20 51.35 10.90
N GLY A 277 17.30 50.96 11.59
CA GLY A 277 17.63 51.38 12.97
C GLY A 277 18.22 50.28 13.87
N ALA A 278 19.55 50.17 13.92
CA ALA A 278 20.32 49.53 15.01
C ALA A 278 21.38 50.53 15.51
N PRO A 279 21.84 50.47 16.77
CA PRO A 279 23.13 49.77 17.00
C PRO A 279 23.32 49.06 18.37
N THR A 280 24.12 47.99 18.30
CA THR A 280 25.17 47.47 19.21
C THR A 280 25.26 47.87 20.70
N ILE A 281 25.45 46.86 21.56
CA ILE A 281 26.59 46.74 22.52
C ILE A 281 26.82 45.24 22.82
N ASP A 282 28.08 44.81 22.78
CA ASP A 282 28.65 43.48 23.12
C ASP A 282 29.91 43.74 23.99
N PRO A 283 30.38 42.84 24.89
CA PRO A 283 31.47 41.92 24.49
C PRO A 283 31.68 40.58 25.28
N TRP A 284 31.98 39.50 24.52
CA TRP A 284 33.01 38.43 24.78
C TRP A 284 32.75 37.45 25.96
N ASP A 285 33.24 36.19 26.00
CA ASP A 285 34.04 35.33 25.09
C ASP A 285 33.58 33.85 25.30
N GLY A 286 33.64 32.91 24.35
CA GLY A 286 34.83 32.09 23.99
C GLY A 286 34.80 30.70 24.69
N ILE A 287 35.35 29.56 24.24
CA ILE A 287 36.03 29.09 23.01
C ILE A 287 35.75 27.56 22.86
N SER A 288 36.19 26.87 21.79
CA SER A 288 35.89 25.45 21.47
C SER A 288 37.14 24.54 21.32
N SER A 289 37.03 23.20 21.51
CA SER A 289 37.44 22.18 20.50
C SER A 289 37.54 20.70 20.98
N ARG A 290 36.98 19.75 20.17
CA ARG A 290 37.47 18.41 19.67
C ARG A 290 38.11 17.38 20.67
N THR A 291 38.09 16.04 20.47
CA THR A 291 38.21 15.21 19.24
C THR A 291 37.61 13.77 19.40
N THR A 292 37.59 13.00 18.30
CA THR A 292 37.08 11.60 18.04
C THR A 292 38.14 10.49 18.36
N PRO A 293 38.00 9.13 18.10
CA PRO A 293 37.10 8.42 17.15
C PRO A 293 36.65 6.93 17.41
N SER A 294 35.96 6.36 16.38
CA SER A 294 35.84 4.95 15.83
C SER A 294 36.63 3.75 16.43
N SER A 295 36.31 2.44 16.27
CA SER A 295 35.18 1.66 15.64
C SER A 295 35.47 0.12 15.72
N ASN A 296 34.51 -0.75 15.32
CA ASN A 296 34.69 -2.18 14.88
C ASN A 296 35.06 -3.22 15.98
N HIS A 297 34.84 -4.55 15.87
CA HIS A 297 33.94 -5.41 15.06
C HIS A 297 33.81 -6.83 15.70
N SER A 298 32.62 -7.46 15.60
CA SER A 298 32.34 -8.90 15.33
C SER A 298 32.85 -10.08 16.22
N VAL A 299 31.97 -11.10 16.33
CA VAL A 299 32.19 -12.58 16.56
C VAL A 299 32.95 -13.09 17.81
N SER A 300 32.77 -14.33 18.32
CA SER A 300 31.64 -15.32 18.37
C SER A 300 32.03 -16.54 19.24
N SER A 301 31.05 -17.35 19.69
CA SER A 301 31.18 -18.71 20.30
C SER A 301 31.99 -18.85 21.61
N ALA A 302 31.80 -19.88 22.46
CA ALA A 302 30.65 -20.77 22.75
C ALA A 302 30.91 -21.56 24.06
N SER A 303 29.88 -22.25 24.53
CA SER A 303 29.92 -23.47 25.37
C SER A 303 30.44 -23.46 26.83
N ASP A 304 29.47 -23.63 27.72
CA ASP A 304 29.29 -24.79 28.63
C ASP A 304 30.14 -25.02 29.92
N ASP A 305 29.37 -25.33 30.98
CA ASP A 305 29.58 -26.34 32.04
C ASP A 305 30.46 -26.15 33.32
N ILE A 306 29.73 -26.02 34.44
CA ILE A 306 29.75 -26.94 35.62
C ILE A 306 30.82 -26.80 36.75
N ARG A 307 30.29 -26.47 37.95
CA ARG A 307 30.66 -26.88 39.34
C ARG A 307 31.87 -26.31 40.13
N SER A 308 31.53 -25.92 41.38
CA SER A 308 32.07 -26.45 42.67
C SER A 308 33.12 -25.66 43.50
N ASN A 309 32.60 -25.03 44.57
CA ASN A 309 33.09 -25.01 45.97
C ASN A 309 34.30 -24.18 46.47
N SER A 310 34.17 -23.89 47.78
CA SER A 310 35.18 -23.74 48.85
C SER A 310 36.05 -22.47 48.97
N ASP A 311 35.62 -21.63 49.93
CA ASP A 311 36.34 -21.27 51.16
C ASP A 311 37.49 -20.21 51.22
N PHE A 312 37.49 -19.58 52.40
CA PHE A 312 38.64 -19.09 53.20
C PHE A 312 39.13 -17.62 53.12
N LEU A 313 38.56 -16.83 54.05
CA LEU A 313 39.16 -15.78 54.90
C LEU A 313 40.62 -15.30 54.67
N SER A 314 40.80 -14.00 54.40
CA SER A 314 42.02 -13.19 54.64
C SER A 314 41.77 -11.71 54.25
N LEU A 315 42.28 -10.62 54.87
CA LEU A 315 42.93 -10.30 56.16
C LEU A 315 42.92 -8.74 56.35
N TYR A 316 43.51 -8.24 57.46
CA TYR A 316 43.82 -6.82 57.80
C TYR A 316 42.64 -5.97 58.34
N ARG A 317 42.70 -5.25 59.49
CA ARG A 317 43.70 -4.36 60.18
C ARG A 317 43.61 -2.89 59.71
N ASP A 318 43.83 -1.85 60.53
CA ASP A 318 44.20 -1.69 61.97
C ASP A 318 43.65 -0.35 62.53
N GLY A 319 43.68 -0.13 63.85
CA GLY A 319 43.46 1.22 64.45
C GLY A 319 43.17 1.25 65.97
N GLU A 320 44.10 1.76 66.78
CA GLU A 320 44.04 1.73 68.27
C GLU A 320 43.74 3.08 68.96
N ARG A 321 43.06 3.02 70.12
CA ARG A 321 43.50 3.54 71.44
C ARG A 321 42.41 3.24 72.49
N SER A 322 42.59 2.58 73.64
CA SER A 322 43.72 2.34 74.58
C SER A 322 43.78 3.30 75.77
N GLU A 323 43.24 2.87 76.91
CA GLU A 323 43.59 3.24 78.30
C GLU A 323 42.92 2.26 79.30
N ARG A 324 43.44 1.94 80.50
CA ARG A 324 44.79 1.48 80.90
C ARG A 324 44.76 0.79 82.29
N SER A 325 44.96 -0.55 82.34
CA SER A 325 45.44 -1.30 83.55
C SER A 325 44.50 -1.35 84.79
N THR A 326 44.65 -2.22 85.81
CA THR A 326 45.70 -3.22 86.15
C THR A 326 45.09 -4.48 86.83
N ILE A 327 45.74 -5.64 86.68
CA ILE A 327 45.59 -6.91 87.44
C ILE A 327 47.05 -7.35 87.72
N PRO A 328 47.52 -7.75 88.93
CA PRO A 328 47.20 -9.03 89.61
C PRO A 328 47.43 -8.99 91.16
N PRO A 329 47.80 -10.08 91.90
CA PRO A 329 47.52 -11.53 91.81
C PRO A 329 46.86 -12.12 93.09
N LEU A 330 46.71 -13.45 93.08
CA LEU A 330 46.44 -14.39 94.19
C LEU A 330 47.39 -14.25 95.40
N VAL A 331 46.91 -14.66 96.58
CA VAL A 331 47.71 -15.23 97.70
C VAL A 331 46.89 -16.37 98.34
N GLU A 332 47.55 -17.42 98.83
CA GLU A 332 46.95 -18.59 99.49
C GLU A 332 46.85 -18.40 101.02
N GLU A 333 46.13 -19.28 101.71
CA GLU A 333 46.06 -19.29 103.18
C GLU A 333 47.31 -19.95 103.80
N SER A 334 47.88 -19.34 104.84
CA SER A 334 48.87 -19.97 105.73
C SER A 334 48.77 -19.37 107.13
N ASP A 335 48.71 -20.23 108.15
CA ASP A 335 48.71 -19.86 109.57
C ASP A 335 50.08 -19.32 110.03
N ASP A 336 50.08 -18.44 111.04
CA ASP A 336 51.24 -18.19 111.92
C ASP A 336 50.78 -17.61 113.28
N ASP A 337 51.10 -18.30 114.38
CA ASP A 337 50.76 -17.94 115.77
C ASP A 337 51.76 -16.92 116.36
N VAL A 338 51.30 -15.78 116.91
CA VAL A 338 52.16 -14.89 117.73
C VAL A 338 51.44 -14.29 118.95
N HIS A 339 51.71 -14.90 120.11
CA HIS A 339 51.76 -14.35 121.47
C HIS A 339 50.90 -13.13 121.88
N PHE A 340 49.91 -13.39 122.74
CA PHE A 340 49.55 -12.44 123.80
C PHE A 340 50.65 -12.35 124.87
N SER A 341 50.96 -11.13 125.33
CA SER A 341 51.90 -10.87 126.43
C SER A 341 51.17 -10.26 127.63
N SER A 342 51.36 -10.85 128.83
CA SER A 342 50.73 -10.38 130.07
C SER A 342 51.57 -9.34 130.82
N PRO A 343 50.95 -8.29 131.36
CA PRO A 343 51.41 -7.58 132.56
C PRO A 343 50.32 -7.61 133.68
N PRO A 344 50.52 -7.07 134.89
CA PRO A 344 50.80 -7.94 136.04
C PRO A 344 49.76 -7.86 137.18
N LYS A 345 49.94 -8.72 138.20
CA LYS A 345 49.24 -8.62 139.50
C LYS A 345 49.92 -7.61 140.42
N GLU A 346 49.13 -6.91 141.24
CA GLU A 346 49.42 -6.36 142.59
C GLU A 346 48.32 -5.30 142.91
N LEU A 347 47.86 -5.06 144.15
CA LEU A 347 47.77 -5.86 145.38
C LEU A 347 46.81 -5.13 146.35
N GLU A 348 45.74 -5.78 146.84
CA GLU A 348 44.84 -5.32 147.96
C GLU A 348 44.13 -3.95 147.75
N ASP A 349 42.94 -3.63 148.30
CA ASP A 349 42.02 -4.25 149.26
C ASP A 349 40.55 -3.94 148.84
N GLY A 350 39.56 -4.63 149.41
CA GLY A 350 38.12 -4.38 149.21
C GLY A 350 37.48 -5.21 148.09
N GLY A 351 36.70 -6.24 148.46
CA GLY A 351 36.13 -7.20 147.52
C GLY A 351 35.00 -6.65 146.63
N LEU A 352 35.00 -7.06 145.36
CA LEU A 352 33.96 -6.83 144.36
C LEU A 352 33.71 -8.10 143.53
N ASP A 353 32.56 -8.18 142.86
CA ASP A 353 31.96 -9.42 142.37
C ASP A 353 32.69 -10.18 141.26
N ALA A 354 32.71 -11.52 141.40
CA ALA A 354 33.06 -12.45 140.32
C ALA A 354 32.11 -12.36 139.12
N GLU A 355 30.85 -11.97 139.37
CA GLU A 355 29.77 -11.86 138.38
C GLU A 355 30.06 -10.89 137.22
N VAL A 356 31.06 -10.00 137.36
CA VAL A 356 31.46 -9.05 136.31
C VAL A 356 32.43 -9.68 135.31
N TYR A 357 33.28 -10.60 135.75
CA TYR A 357 34.30 -11.22 134.89
C TYR A 357 33.68 -12.25 133.94
N ASP A 358 32.76 -13.09 134.44
CA ASP A 358 32.02 -14.05 133.63
C ASP A 358 31.19 -13.36 132.53
N LYS A 359 30.53 -12.24 132.85
CA LYS A 359 29.76 -11.45 131.86
C LYS A 359 30.64 -10.84 130.77
N LEU A 360 31.88 -10.46 131.07
CA LEU A 360 32.83 -9.99 130.05
C LEU A 360 33.26 -11.14 129.14
N GLN A 361 33.50 -12.33 129.70
CA GLN A 361 33.91 -13.51 128.93
C GLN A 361 32.76 -14.07 128.07
N GLU A 362 31.52 -14.03 128.57
CA GLU A 362 30.29 -14.35 127.83
C GLU A 362 30.08 -13.38 126.66
N ALA A 363 30.19 -12.06 126.88
CA ALA A 363 30.07 -11.05 125.83
C ALA A 363 31.15 -11.16 124.74
N MET A 364 32.37 -11.58 125.10
CA MET A 364 33.43 -11.86 124.11
C MET A 364 33.11 -13.10 123.26
N ALA A 365 32.58 -14.17 123.86
CA ALA A 365 32.16 -15.37 123.14
C ALA A 365 30.93 -15.12 122.25
N GLU A 366 29.99 -14.26 122.68
CA GLU A 366 28.87 -13.81 121.86
C GLU A 366 29.36 -12.99 120.65
N ALA A 367 30.25 -12.02 120.88
CA ALA A 367 30.85 -11.21 119.80
C ALA A 367 31.61 -12.05 118.76
N GLU A 368 32.34 -13.09 119.20
CA GLU A 368 33.01 -14.02 118.29
C GLU A 368 32.03 -14.92 117.52
N ASN A 369 30.96 -15.40 118.14
CA ASN A 369 29.89 -16.13 117.45
C ASN A 369 29.20 -15.25 116.38
N LEU A 370 28.87 -14.00 116.74
CA LEU A 370 28.30 -13.02 115.81
C LEU A 370 29.27 -12.69 114.65
N ARG A 371 30.59 -12.63 114.90
CA ARG A 371 31.61 -12.50 113.85
C ARG A 371 31.59 -13.71 112.89
N HIS A 372 31.50 -14.93 113.43
CA HIS A 372 31.39 -16.15 112.63
C HIS A 372 30.05 -16.27 111.88
N GLU A 373 28.96 -15.69 112.37
CA GLU A 373 27.69 -15.60 111.64
C GLU A 373 27.73 -14.56 110.53
N ALA A 374 28.25 -13.37 110.79
CA ALA A 374 28.48 -12.35 109.78
C ALA A 374 29.38 -12.87 108.64
N TYR A 375 30.43 -13.63 108.96
CA TYR A 375 31.30 -14.26 107.95
C TYR A 375 30.58 -15.34 107.13
N ARG A 376 29.90 -16.29 107.78
CA ARG A 376 29.10 -17.33 107.09
C ARG A 376 28.04 -16.73 106.18
N GLU A 377 27.40 -15.65 106.62
CA GLU A 377 26.37 -14.94 105.87
C GLU A 377 26.95 -14.09 104.72
N SER A 378 28.13 -13.48 104.89
CA SER A 378 28.88 -12.85 103.80
C SER A 378 29.24 -13.86 102.70
N LEU A 379 29.75 -15.04 103.08
CA LEU A 379 30.10 -16.12 102.15
C LEU A 379 28.88 -16.66 101.39
N ARG A 380 27.71 -16.76 102.05
CA ARG A 380 26.43 -17.07 101.39
C ARG A 380 26.05 -16.01 100.36
N ARG A 381 26.14 -14.72 100.72
CA ARG A 381 25.80 -13.59 99.83
C ARG A 381 26.71 -13.55 98.60
N GLN A 382 28.03 -13.65 98.78
CA GLN A 382 28.99 -13.73 97.68
C GLN A 382 28.73 -14.96 96.77
N THR A 383 28.30 -16.08 97.35
CA THR A 383 27.94 -17.28 96.59
C THR A 383 26.61 -17.15 95.83
N ALA A 384 25.63 -16.45 96.40
CA ALA A 384 24.38 -16.11 95.74
C ALA A 384 24.60 -15.10 94.58
N GLU A 385 25.42 -14.07 94.82
CA GLU A 385 25.84 -13.09 93.82
C GLU A 385 26.58 -13.76 92.65
N ARG A 386 27.55 -14.63 92.92
CA ARG A 386 28.26 -15.42 91.90
C ARG A 386 27.29 -16.23 91.03
N LYS A 387 26.29 -16.88 91.65
CA LYS A 387 25.22 -17.63 90.93
C LYS A 387 24.30 -16.70 90.12
N ALA A 388 23.96 -15.51 90.64
CA ALA A 388 23.13 -14.54 89.94
C ALA A 388 23.86 -13.95 88.71
N ILE A 389 25.15 -13.62 88.84
CA ILE A 389 26.00 -13.18 87.71
C ILE A 389 26.12 -14.28 86.66
N GLU A 390 26.26 -15.55 87.07
CA GLU A 390 26.31 -16.67 86.12
C GLU A 390 24.96 -16.88 85.41
N ALA A 391 23.84 -16.83 86.14
CA ALA A 391 22.50 -16.89 85.56
C ALA A 391 22.26 -15.74 84.55
N LEU A 392 22.70 -14.52 84.88
CA LEU A 392 22.61 -13.36 83.98
C LEU A 392 23.48 -13.53 82.71
N LYS A 393 24.68 -14.12 82.84
CA LYS A 393 25.53 -14.46 81.68
C LYS A 393 24.86 -15.50 80.78
N ARG A 394 24.26 -16.55 81.37
CA ARG A 394 23.49 -17.57 80.63
C ARG A 394 22.27 -16.95 79.94
N ALA A 395 21.52 -16.08 80.61
CA ALA A 395 20.37 -15.38 80.05
C ALA A 395 20.74 -14.52 78.83
N LYS A 396 21.80 -13.71 78.93
CA LYS A 396 22.33 -12.90 77.80
C LYS A 396 22.85 -13.77 76.64
N ALA A 397 23.40 -14.95 76.93
CA ALA A 397 23.79 -15.91 75.90
C ALA A 397 22.57 -16.48 75.15
N SER A 398 21.51 -16.87 75.87
CA SER A 398 20.25 -17.32 75.24
C SER A 398 19.53 -16.21 74.47
N GLU A 399 19.56 -14.97 74.96
CA GLU A 399 19.03 -13.79 74.26
C GLU A 399 19.79 -13.54 72.94
N SER A 400 21.13 -13.64 72.96
CA SER A 400 21.93 -13.52 71.74
C SER A 400 21.70 -14.65 70.74
N LEU A 401 21.38 -15.87 71.20
CA LEU A 401 21.03 -17.00 70.33
C LEU A 401 19.64 -16.81 69.71
N TYR A 402 18.64 -16.43 70.52
CA TYR A 402 17.29 -16.14 70.05
C TYR A 402 17.28 -15.01 69.02
N ALA A 403 18.02 -13.92 69.26
CA ALA A 403 18.15 -12.82 68.29
C ALA A 403 18.77 -13.25 66.96
N LYS A 404 19.73 -14.20 66.96
CA LYS A 404 20.31 -14.78 65.74
C LYS A 404 19.29 -15.65 65.01
N GLU A 405 18.53 -16.48 65.72
CA GLU A 405 17.52 -17.36 65.12
C GLU A 405 16.35 -16.55 64.53
N VAL A 406 15.87 -15.51 65.23
CA VAL A 406 14.87 -14.57 64.71
C VAL A 406 15.36 -13.88 63.43
N LYS A 407 16.64 -13.48 63.38
CA LYS A 407 17.23 -12.95 62.13
C LYS A 407 17.25 -14.01 61.03
N GLN A 408 17.75 -15.22 61.30
CA GLN A 408 17.82 -16.29 60.29
C GLN A 408 16.44 -16.66 59.74
N ARG A 409 15.41 -16.76 60.60
CA ARG A 409 14.01 -16.98 60.19
C ARG A 409 13.53 -15.88 59.25
N LYS A 410 13.82 -14.62 59.56
CA LYS A 410 13.49 -13.48 58.70
C LYS A 410 14.26 -13.52 57.37
N ASP A 411 15.56 -13.78 57.39
CA ASP A 411 16.40 -13.85 56.18
C ASP A 411 15.90 -14.97 55.23
N ILE A 412 15.40 -16.08 55.79
CA ILE A 412 14.74 -17.18 55.04
C ILE A 412 13.37 -16.77 54.52
N GLU A 413 12.53 -16.10 55.32
CA GLU A 413 11.20 -15.61 54.91
C GLU A 413 11.31 -14.61 53.74
N GLU A 414 12.29 -13.69 53.79
CA GLU A 414 12.60 -12.79 52.68
C GLU A 414 13.15 -13.54 51.45
N SER A 415 13.81 -14.70 51.58
CA SER A 415 14.19 -15.55 50.43
C SER A 415 12.98 -16.22 49.80
N LEU A 416 12.16 -16.90 50.62
CA LEU A 416 10.96 -17.60 50.18
C LEU A 416 9.97 -16.65 49.48
N ALA A 417 9.79 -15.43 49.98
CA ALA A 417 8.97 -14.42 49.35
C ALA A 417 9.47 -14.00 47.95
N ARG A 418 10.80 -13.97 47.72
CA ARG A 418 11.38 -13.70 46.39
C ARG A 418 11.18 -14.88 45.45
N GLU A 419 11.45 -16.11 45.90
CA GLU A 419 11.25 -17.33 45.12
C GLU A 419 9.77 -17.51 44.73
N MET A 420 8.82 -17.21 45.62
CA MET A 420 7.38 -17.24 45.31
C MET A 420 7.00 -16.24 44.21
N VAL A 421 7.54 -15.01 44.23
CA VAL A 421 7.30 -14.02 43.17
C VAL A 421 7.91 -14.46 41.85
N GLU A 422 9.13 -15.01 41.85
CA GLU A 422 9.79 -15.52 40.65
C GLU A 422 8.98 -16.68 40.03
N ILE A 423 8.59 -17.68 40.84
CA ILE A 423 7.72 -18.79 40.43
C ILE A 423 6.40 -18.28 39.81
N GLU A 424 5.78 -17.25 40.39
CA GLU A 424 4.54 -16.69 39.84
C GLU A 424 4.79 -16.03 38.48
N THR A 425 5.85 -15.23 38.32
CA THR A 425 6.19 -14.64 37.02
C THR A 425 6.53 -15.70 35.95
N LEU A 426 7.10 -16.83 36.34
CA LEU A 426 7.40 -17.95 35.44
C LEU A 426 6.12 -18.71 35.03
N LYS A 427 5.14 -18.90 35.92
CA LYS A 427 3.80 -19.39 35.52
C LYS A 427 3.15 -18.44 34.53
N ASP A 428 3.18 -17.15 34.85
CA ASP A 428 2.56 -16.08 34.07
C ASP A 428 3.22 -15.94 32.67
N GLN A 429 4.50 -16.30 32.52
CA GLN A 429 5.20 -16.41 31.23
C GLN A 429 4.91 -17.74 30.52
N ARG A 430 4.86 -18.87 31.23
CA ARG A 430 4.47 -20.19 30.70
C ARG A 430 3.09 -20.14 30.06
N ASP A 431 2.12 -19.52 30.72
CA ASP A 431 0.72 -19.54 30.29
C ASP A 431 0.48 -18.61 29.09
N LYS A 432 1.17 -17.46 29.03
CA LYS A 432 1.25 -16.63 27.82
C LYS A 432 1.88 -17.38 26.64
N THR A 433 2.95 -18.15 26.90
CA THR A 433 3.61 -18.97 25.87
C THR A 433 2.69 -20.10 25.38
N MET A 434 1.98 -20.77 26.30
CA MET A 434 1.02 -21.81 25.98
C MET A 434 -0.12 -21.30 25.09
N GLU A 435 -0.64 -20.10 25.37
CA GLU A 435 -1.68 -19.47 24.55
C GLU A 435 -1.16 -19.08 23.16
N GLN A 436 0.07 -18.56 23.06
CA GLN A 436 0.73 -18.31 21.77
C GLN A 436 0.88 -19.62 20.95
N CYS A 437 1.24 -20.73 21.60
CA CYS A 437 1.32 -22.03 20.94
C CYS A 437 -0.04 -22.54 20.42
N LYS A 438 -1.14 -22.34 21.16
CA LYS A 438 -2.50 -22.67 20.67
C LYS A 438 -2.86 -21.85 19.42
N ILE A 439 -2.63 -20.54 19.47
CA ILE A 439 -2.91 -19.62 18.35
C ILE A 439 -2.07 -20.01 17.11
N ALA A 440 -0.79 -20.33 17.30
CA ALA A 440 0.08 -20.80 16.23
C ALA A 440 -0.38 -22.13 15.62
N ASN A 441 -0.86 -23.07 16.44
CA ASN A 441 -1.40 -24.35 15.95
C ASN A 441 -2.71 -24.16 15.16
N MET A 442 -3.63 -23.33 15.63
CA MET A 442 -4.86 -23.00 14.88
C MET A 442 -4.54 -22.32 13.53
N GLN A 443 -3.52 -21.46 13.49
CA GLN A 443 -3.04 -20.85 12.24
C GLN A 443 -2.42 -21.89 11.30
N LYS A 444 -1.66 -22.85 11.83
CA LYS A 444 -1.09 -23.97 11.07
C LYS A 444 -2.19 -24.83 10.44
N GLU A 445 -3.19 -25.25 11.21
CA GLU A 445 -4.32 -26.07 10.72
C GLU A 445 -5.11 -25.35 9.61
N ALA A 446 -5.33 -24.04 9.76
CA ALA A 446 -5.97 -23.23 8.72
C ALA A 446 -5.14 -23.13 7.43
N LEU A 447 -3.80 -23.07 7.54
CA LEU A 447 -2.90 -23.09 6.39
C LEU A 447 -2.84 -24.47 5.72
N GLU A 448 -2.84 -25.56 6.49
CA GLU A 448 -2.89 -26.93 5.96
C GLU A 448 -4.19 -27.17 5.16
N LEU A 449 -5.35 -26.73 5.69
CA LEU A 449 -6.62 -26.74 4.95
C LEU A 449 -6.57 -25.88 3.67
N GLN A 450 -5.93 -24.70 3.72
CA GLN A 450 -5.76 -23.85 2.54
C GLN A 450 -4.87 -24.53 1.48
N ILE A 451 -3.82 -25.24 1.87
CA ILE A 451 -2.94 -26.01 0.96
C ILE A 451 -3.73 -27.15 0.31
N VAL A 452 -4.50 -27.93 1.07
CA VAL A 452 -5.33 -29.03 0.54
C VAL A 452 -6.33 -28.51 -0.51
N ASN A 453 -7.03 -27.40 -0.22
CA ASN A 453 -7.95 -26.79 -1.18
C ASN A 453 -7.21 -26.27 -2.43
N SER A 454 -6.04 -25.65 -2.26
CA SER A 454 -5.23 -25.15 -3.39
C SER A 454 -4.77 -26.29 -4.29
N ASN A 455 -4.34 -27.41 -3.72
CA ASN A 455 -3.93 -28.60 -4.48
C ASN A 455 -5.11 -29.23 -5.25
N SER A 456 -6.32 -29.20 -4.68
CA SER A 456 -7.53 -29.65 -5.38
C SER A 456 -7.87 -28.76 -6.59
N ILE A 457 -7.65 -27.45 -6.48
CA ILE A 457 -7.86 -26.50 -7.59
C ILE A 457 -6.77 -26.69 -8.66
N ILE A 458 -5.51 -26.92 -8.27
CA ILE A 458 -4.42 -27.21 -9.20
C ILE A 458 -4.77 -28.44 -10.06
N LYS A 459 -5.23 -29.54 -9.44
CA LYS A 459 -5.61 -30.76 -10.17
C LYS A 459 -6.77 -30.55 -11.15
N ASP A 460 -7.78 -29.79 -10.77
CA ASP A 460 -8.90 -29.40 -11.64
C ASP A 460 -8.43 -28.57 -12.85
N LEU A 461 -7.45 -27.68 -12.65
CA LEU A 461 -6.82 -26.89 -13.71
C LEU A 461 -5.92 -27.75 -14.61
N GLU A 462 -5.18 -28.72 -14.06
CA GLU A 462 -4.35 -29.67 -14.82
C GLU A 462 -5.20 -30.57 -15.73
N GLU A 463 -6.32 -31.09 -15.23
CA GLU A 463 -7.28 -31.89 -16.03
C GLU A 463 -7.89 -31.05 -17.16
N LYS A 464 -8.29 -29.80 -16.88
CA LYS A 464 -8.79 -28.86 -17.89
C LYS A 464 -7.75 -28.43 -18.92
N LEU A 465 -6.49 -28.28 -18.51
CA LEU A 465 -5.38 -27.97 -19.42
C LEU A 465 -5.10 -29.15 -20.36
N LEU A 466 -5.14 -30.40 -19.83
CA LEU A 466 -5.02 -31.61 -20.64
C LEU A 466 -6.16 -31.77 -21.65
N GLU A 467 -7.39 -31.41 -21.29
CA GLU A 467 -8.54 -31.42 -22.20
C GLU A 467 -8.46 -30.31 -23.26
N ALA A 468 -8.13 -29.08 -22.86
CA ALA A 468 -7.86 -27.98 -23.79
C ALA A 468 -6.71 -28.30 -24.76
N ARG A 469 -5.68 -29.04 -24.30
CA ARG A 469 -4.58 -29.51 -25.14
C ARG A 469 -5.04 -30.51 -26.20
N ARG A 470 -5.88 -31.50 -25.83
CA ARG A 470 -6.47 -32.45 -26.79
C ARG A 470 -7.29 -31.73 -27.87
N LEU A 471 -8.09 -30.73 -27.47
CA LEU A 471 -8.86 -29.91 -28.40
C LEU A 471 -7.96 -29.11 -29.34
N PHE A 472 -6.88 -28.51 -28.83
CA PHE A 472 -5.87 -27.85 -29.65
C PHE A 472 -5.21 -28.80 -30.64
N ASP A 473 -4.78 -29.98 -30.20
CA ASP A 473 -4.15 -30.98 -31.07
C ASP A 473 -5.12 -31.45 -32.18
N SER A 474 -6.42 -31.61 -31.89
CA SER A 474 -7.43 -31.91 -32.93
C SER A 474 -7.69 -30.76 -33.90
N LEU A 475 -7.72 -29.52 -33.41
CA LEU A 475 -7.88 -28.32 -34.25
C LEU A 475 -6.63 -28.06 -35.11
N GLN A 476 -5.44 -28.46 -34.65
CA GLN A 476 -4.22 -28.41 -35.46
C GLN A 476 -4.31 -29.40 -36.63
N VAL A 477 -4.75 -30.64 -36.39
CA VAL A 477 -4.96 -31.63 -37.47
C VAL A 477 -6.03 -31.16 -38.47
N GLU A 478 -7.15 -30.61 -37.99
CA GLU A 478 -8.18 -30.01 -38.87
C GLU A 478 -7.62 -28.83 -39.67
N HIS A 479 -6.77 -27.99 -39.07
CA HIS A 479 -6.13 -26.88 -39.76
C HIS A 479 -5.09 -27.34 -40.81
N GLU A 480 -4.30 -28.38 -40.52
CA GLU A 480 -3.38 -29.00 -41.47
C GLU A 480 -4.13 -29.66 -42.65
N GLU A 481 -5.27 -30.31 -42.40
CA GLU A 481 -6.13 -30.85 -43.46
C GLU A 481 -6.77 -29.72 -44.30
N LEU A 482 -7.27 -28.66 -43.67
CA LEU A 482 -7.81 -27.48 -44.36
C LEU A 482 -6.74 -26.74 -45.16
N GLN A 483 -5.49 -26.65 -44.67
CA GLN A 483 -4.36 -26.13 -45.44
C GLN A 483 -4.06 -27.00 -46.66
N LEU A 484 -4.05 -28.33 -46.52
CA LEU A 484 -3.85 -29.25 -47.66
C LEU A 484 -4.99 -29.15 -48.70
N GLN A 485 -6.24 -28.96 -48.26
CA GLN A 485 -7.37 -28.68 -49.15
C GLN A 485 -7.28 -27.30 -49.79
N GLN A 486 -6.80 -26.29 -49.06
CA GLN A 486 -6.57 -24.94 -49.59
C GLN A 486 -5.45 -24.96 -50.63
N ASP A 487 -4.31 -25.61 -50.37
CA ASP A 487 -3.19 -25.77 -51.31
C ASP A 487 -3.59 -26.57 -52.55
N ALA A 488 -4.42 -27.61 -52.40
CA ALA A 488 -4.99 -28.32 -53.54
C ALA A 488 -5.87 -27.39 -54.39
N SER A 489 -6.78 -26.64 -53.74
CA SER A 489 -7.66 -25.67 -54.41
C SER A 489 -6.88 -24.51 -55.05
N VAL A 490 -5.78 -24.07 -54.43
CA VAL A 490 -4.88 -23.04 -54.96
C VAL A 490 -4.12 -23.58 -56.17
N ARG A 491 -3.57 -24.80 -56.12
CA ARG A 491 -2.94 -25.42 -57.30
C ARG A 491 -3.92 -25.60 -58.46
N GLU A 492 -5.14 -26.06 -58.23
CA GLU A 492 -6.18 -26.15 -59.26
C GLU A 492 -6.55 -24.76 -59.80
N ALA A 493 -6.69 -23.76 -58.93
CA ALA A 493 -6.94 -22.37 -59.32
C ALA A 493 -5.73 -21.74 -60.05
N GLU A 494 -4.49 -22.13 -59.76
CA GLU A 494 -3.28 -21.68 -60.45
C GLU A 494 -3.12 -22.36 -61.80
N GLU A 495 -3.45 -23.65 -61.93
CA GLU A 495 -3.55 -24.31 -63.24
C GLU A 495 -4.64 -23.64 -64.11
N LEU A 496 -5.80 -23.32 -63.53
CA LEU A 496 -6.85 -22.56 -64.21
C LEU A 496 -6.39 -21.14 -64.57
N ARG A 497 -5.67 -20.45 -63.67
CA ARG A 497 -5.06 -19.14 -63.95
C ARG A 497 -4.04 -19.23 -65.07
N GLN A 498 -3.13 -20.20 -65.08
CA GLN A 498 -2.16 -20.40 -66.15
C GLN A 498 -2.85 -20.65 -67.50
N LYS A 499 -3.95 -21.42 -67.52
CA LYS A 499 -4.79 -21.66 -68.71
C LYS A 499 -5.51 -20.38 -69.19
N ILE A 500 -5.82 -19.43 -68.30
CA ILE A 500 -6.41 -18.11 -68.62
C ILE A 500 -5.34 -17.06 -68.99
N GLU A 501 -4.17 -17.14 -68.37
CA GLU A 501 -3.03 -16.23 -68.47
C GLU A 501 -2.22 -16.46 -69.75
N ALA A 502 -2.22 -17.69 -70.28
CA ALA A 502 -1.81 -17.99 -71.65
C ALA A 502 -2.67 -17.30 -72.73
N GLY A 503 -3.82 -16.72 -72.37
CA GLY A 503 -4.74 -16.04 -73.29
C GLY A 503 -5.01 -14.56 -73.00
N THR A 504 -4.53 -13.99 -71.88
CA THR A 504 -4.96 -12.64 -71.45
C THR A 504 -3.83 -11.82 -70.80
N THR A 505 -3.55 -10.63 -71.35
CA THR A 505 -2.52 -9.71 -70.83
C THR A 505 -2.89 -9.13 -69.47
N LYS A 506 -2.09 -9.44 -68.44
CA LYS A 506 -2.33 -9.00 -67.05
C LYS A 506 -2.08 -7.51 -66.80
N THR A 507 -3.16 -6.75 -66.63
CA THR A 507 -3.15 -5.48 -65.88
C THR A 507 -3.41 -5.75 -64.39
N HIS A 508 -2.36 -6.12 -63.63
CA HIS A 508 -2.44 -6.09 -62.16
C HIS A 508 -2.20 -4.68 -61.63
N GLY A 509 -3.16 -4.14 -60.88
CA GLY A 509 -2.95 -2.92 -60.10
C GLY A 509 -1.93 -3.18 -58.98
N PRO A 510 -0.87 -2.35 -58.84
CA PRO A 510 0.22 -2.64 -57.92
C PRO A 510 -0.14 -2.25 -56.48
N THR A 511 -0.16 -3.21 -55.56
CA THR A 511 -0.08 -2.93 -54.12
C THR A 511 1.30 -2.37 -53.76
N HIS A 512 1.38 -1.59 -52.68
CA HIS A 512 2.49 -0.67 -52.43
C HIS A 512 3.19 -0.92 -51.08
N PHE A 513 3.53 -2.19 -50.85
CA PHE A 513 4.24 -2.68 -49.67
C PHE A 513 5.35 -3.65 -50.11
N SER A 514 6.52 -3.60 -49.48
CA SER A 514 7.59 -4.56 -49.76
C SER A 514 7.56 -5.70 -48.75
N GLU A 515 7.20 -6.89 -49.21
CA GLU A 515 7.44 -8.12 -48.47
C GLU A 515 8.91 -8.56 -48.65
N PHE A 516 9.49 -9.07 -47.58
CA PHE A 516 10.85 -9.58 -47.51
C PHE A 516 10.81 -11.03 -47.02
N SER A 517 11.66 -11.88 -47.59
CA SER A 517 11.80 -13.26 -47.13
C SER A 517 12.57 -13.35 -45.81
N TYR A 518 12.34 -14.41 -45.04
CA TYR A 518 13.13 -14.67 -43.83
C TYR A 518 14.62 -14.81 -44.15
N SER A 519 14.98 -15.43 -45.27
CA SER A 519 16.38 -15.60 -45.67
C SER A 519 17.07 -14.26 -45.99
N GLU A 520 16.37 -13.29 -46.58
CA GLU A 520 16.92 -11.93 -46.75
C GLU A 520 17.21 -11.25 -45.39
N ILE A 521 16.35 -11.46 -44.38
CA ILE A 521 16.54 -10.91 -43.04
C ILE A 521 17.69 -11.61 -42.30
N GLU A 522 17.76 -12.93 -42.39
CA GLU A 522 18.82 -13.74 -41.78
C GLU A 522 20.19 -13.34 -42.35
N GLN A 523 20.29 -13.17 -43.66
CA GLN A 523 21.50 -12.65 -44.32
C GLN A 523 21.80 -11.20 -43.91
N ALA A 524 20.80 -10.31 -43.93
CA ALA A 524 20.98 -8.88 -43.62
C ALA A 524 21.36 -8.60 -42.16
N THR A 525 21.09 -9.52 -41.23
CA THR A 525 21.46 -9.46 -39.80
C THR A 525 22.67 -10.31 -39.43
N CYS A 526 23.34 -10.92 -40.42
CA CYS A 526 24.43 -11.88 -40.25
C CYS A 526 24.06 -13.02 -39.27
N ASN A 527 22.95 -13.71 -39.58
CA ASN A 527 22.34 -14.77 -38.78
C ASN A 527 21.98 -14.29 -37.35
N PHE A 528 21.33 -13.13 -37.25
CA PHE A 528 20.92 -12.49 -35.98
C PHE A 528 22.08 -12.29 -34.99
N SER A 529 23.26 -11.94 -35.50
CA SER A 529 24.46 -11.77 -34.69
C SER A 529 24.24 -10.74 -33.58
N SER A 530 24.69 -11.05 -32.36
CA SER A 530 24.64 -10.14 -31.21
C SER A 530 25.39 -8.82 -31.47
N SER A 531 26.36 -8.80 -32.38
CA SER A 531 27.06 -7.59 -32.83
C SER A 531 26.20 -6.62 -33.66
N PHE A 532 25.10 -7.11 -34.24
CA PHE A 532 24.10 -6.31 -34.97
C PHE A 532 22.86 -6.01 -34.11
N LYS A 533 22.72 -6.60 -32.92
CA LYS A 533 21.59 -6.35 -32.02
C LYS A 533 21.67 -4.94 -31.43
N ILE A 534 20.66 -4.11 -31.68
CA ILE A 534 20.59 -2.71 -31.23
C ILE A 534 19.56 -2.48 -30.12
N GLY A 535 18.65 -3.43 -29.88
CA GLY A 535 17.68 -3.35 -28.79
C GLY A 535 17.03 -4.70 -28.46
N GLU A 536 16.47 -4.79 -27.25
CA GLU A 536 15.71 -5.93 -26.75
C GLU A 536 14.71 -5.45 -25.70
N GLY A 537 13.50 -5.99 -25.72
CA GLY A 537 12.44 -5.64 -24.78
C GLY A 537 11.23 -6.57 -24.87
N GLY A 538 10.14 -6.22 -24.20
CA GLY A 538 8.92 -7.06 -24.16
C GLY A 538 8.28 -7.34 -25.53
N TYR A 539 8.57 -6.49 -26.52
CA TYR A 539 8.10 -6.60 -27.91
C TYR A 539 9.04 -7.44 -28.80
N GLY A 540 10.15 -7.95 -28.27
CA GLY A 540 11.12 -8.75 -29.01
C GLY A 540 12.49 -8.07 -29.17
N SER A 541 13.22 -8.47 -30.21
CA SER A 541 14.61 -8.05 -30.46
C SER A 541 14.71 -7.17 -31.72
N VAL A 542 15.51 -6.11 -31.64
CA VAL A 542 15.77 -5.21 -32.78
C VAL A 542 17.22 -5.34 -33.22
N TYR A 543 17.43 -5.59 -34.50
CA TYR A 543 18.74 -5.70 -35.14
C TYR A 543 18.93 -4.57 -36.14
N LYS A 544 20.15 -4.05 -36.24
CA LYS A 544 20.59 -3.33 -37.44
C LYS A 544 20.76 -4.35 -38.56
N GLY A 545 20.45 -3.96 -39.79
CA GLY A 545 20.71 -4.80 -40.97
C GLY A 545 21.13 -4.00 -42.20
N PHE A 546 21.61 -4.71 -43.21
CA PHE A 546 21.89 -4.16 -44.54
C PHE A 546 21.11 -4.93 -45.58
N LEU A 547 20.04 -4.32 -46.09
CA LEU A 547 18.97 -4.98 -46.84
C LEU A 547 18.71 -4.22 -48.14
N ARG A 548 18.86 -4.89 -49.30
CA ARG A 548 18.73 -4.28 -50.65
C ARG A 548 19.45 -2.92 -50.74
N ASN A 549 20.74 -2.92 -50.38
CA ASN A 549 21.66 -1.77 -50.30
C ASN A 549 21.28 -0.63 -49.32
N THR A 550 20.29 -0.84 -48.44
CA THR A 550 19.82 0.14 -47.46
C THR A 550 20.20 -0.30 -46.03
N ILE A 551 20.62 0.64 -45.18
CA ILE A 551 20.81 0.36 -43.74
C ILE A 551 19.45 0.47 -43.05
N VAL A 552 19.03 -0.60 -42.37
CA VAL A 552 17.68 -0.75 -41.81
C VAL A 552 17.72 -1.15 -40.33
N ALA A 553 16.61 -0.92 -39.64
CA ALA A 553 16.34 -1.51 -38.32
C ALA A 553 15.25 -2.59 -38.47
N ILE A 554 15.52 -3.81 -38.01
CA ILE A 554 14.67 -4.99 -38.17
C ILE A 554 14.19 -5.43 -36.79
N LYS A 555 12.91 -5.21 -36.50
CA LYS A 555 12.22 -5.58 -35.26
C LYS A 555 11.65 -6.99 -35.43
N MET A 556 12.29 -7.98 -34.82
CA MET A 556 11.81 -9.35 -34.71
C MET A 556 10.83 -9.43 -33.53
N LEU A 557 9.54 -9.59 -33.80
CA LEU A 557 8.54 -9.77 -32.76
C LEU A 557 8.59 -11.20 -32.19
N ASN A 558 8.25 -11.37 -30.92
CA ASN A 558 8.30 -12.67 -30.25
C ASN A 558 7.26 -13.65 -30.88
N PRO A 559 7.68 -14.81 -31.43
CA PRO A 559 6.78 -15.72 -32.14
C PRO A 559 5.90 -16.55 -31.19
N ASP A 560 6.37 -16.84 -29.98
CA ASP A 560 5.74 -17.77 -29.04
C ASP A 560 4.51 -17.21 -28.29
N GLY A 561 3.93 -16.10 -28.77
CA GLY A 561 2.82 -15.43 -28.11
C GLY A 561 1.87 -14.72 -29.07
N MET A 562 0.56 -15.01 -28.93
CA MET A 562 -0.55 -14.41 -29.68
C MET A 562 -0.54 -12.88 -29.74
N GLN A 563 0.13 -12.22 -28.78
CA GLN A 563 0.30 -10.77 -28.76
C GLN A 563 1.20 -10.26 -29.89
N GLY A 564 2.31 -10.92 -30.20
CA GLY A 564 3.25 -10.48 -31.23
C GLY A 564 2.63 -10.46 -32.62
N GLN A 565 1.85 -11.50 -32.96
CA GLN A 565 1.09 -11.56 -34.21
C GLN A 565 0.03 -10.43 -34.31
N SER A 566 -0.67 -10.10 -33.22
CA SER A 566 -1.64 -9.00 -33.23
C SER A 566 -0.96 -7.63 -33.39
N GLU A 567 0.21 -7.44 -32.77
CA GLU A 567 0.97 -6.19 -32.84
C GLU A 567 1.60 -6.00 -34.23
N PHE A 568 2.09 -7.08 -34.86
CA PHE A 568 2.53 -7.11 -36.27
C PHE A 568 1.46 -6.55 -37.21
N HIS A 569 0.26 -7.15 -37.20
CA HIS A 569 -0.81 -6.76 -38.10
C HIS A 569 -1.32 -5.35 -37.82
N GLN A 570 -1.38 -4.92 -36.55
CA GLN A 570 -1.76 -3.55 -36.20
C GLN A 570 -0.74 -2.52 -36.73
N GLU A 571 0.56 -2.80 -36.59
CA GLU A 571 1.64 -1.91 -37.00
C GLU A 571 1.76 -1.83 -38.53
N VAL A 572 1.67 -2.96 -39.25
CA VAL A 572 1.62 -3.01 -40.73
C VAL A 572 0.39 -2.27 -41.26
N ASN A 573 -0.82 -2.58 -40.76
CA ASN A 573 -2.07 -1.95 -41.23
C ASN A 573 -2.12 -0.43 -40.99
N THR A 574 -1.36 0.07 -40.01
CA THR A 574 -1.29 1.50 -39.70
C THR A 574 -0.20 2.20 -40.52
N LEU A 575 1.05 1.76 -40.44
CA LEU A 575 2.20 2.44 -41.06
C LEU A 575 2.30 2.23 -42.58
N SER A 576 1.60 1.25 -43.16
CA SER A 576 1.42 1.19 -44.63
C SER A 576 0.51 2.29 -45.17
N ARG A 577 -0.35 2.88 -44.32
CA ARG A 577 -1.38 3.87 -44.70
C ARG A 577 -1.04 5.32 -44.34
N VAL A 578 -0.05 5.55 -43.48
CA VAL A 578 0.28 6.91 -42.99
C VAL A 578 1.77 7.20 -43.12
N ARG A 579 2.13 8.42 -43.56
CA ARG A 579 3.50 8.93 -43.60
C ARG A 579 3.53 10.42 -43.24
N HIS A 580 4.47 10.80 -42.38
CA HIS A 580 4.69 12.17 -41.89
C HIS A 580 6.17 12.28 -41.45
N PRO A 581 6.84 13.44 -41.60
CA PRO A 581 8.28 13.56 -41.33
C PRO A 581 8.73 13.22 -39.90
N ASN A 582 7.81 13.28 -38.93
CA ASN A 582 8.06 12.94 -37.53
C ASN A 582 7.42 11.59 -37.12
N LEU A 583 7.18 10.69 -38.08
CA LEU A 583 6.88 9.28 -37.86
C LEU A 583 8.02 8.39 -38.39
N VAL A 584 8.24 7.24 -37.77
CA VAL A 584 9.21 6.24 -38.25
C VAL A 584 8.66 5.54 -39.50
N THR A 585 9.44 5.54 -40.58
CA THR A 585 9.06 4.93 -41.85
C THR A 585 9.18 3.41 -41.79
N LEU A 586 8.05 2.71 -41.89
CA LEU A 586 8.01 1.28 -42.23
C LEU A 586 8.39 1.11 -43.71
N ILE A 587 9.47 0.38 -43.97
CA ILE A 587 9.99 0.03 -45.30
C ILE A 587 9.30 -1.24 -45.83
N GLY A 588 9.00 -2.18 -44.94
CA GLY A 588 8.30 -3.43 -45.27
C GLY A 588 8.23 -4.39 -44.09
N ALA A 589 7.83 -5.63 -44.36
CA ALA A 589 7.78 -6.69 -43.36
C ALA A 589 8.12 -8.07 -43.94
N CYS A 590 8.35 -9.04 -43.05
CA CYS A 590 8.36 -10.47 -43.36
C CYS A 590 7.29 -11.15 -42.51
N SER A 591 6.29 -11.73 -43.19
CA SER A 591 5.19 -12.48 -42.57
C SER A 591 5.67 -13.78 -41.91
N GLU A 592 6.59 -14.50 -42.54
CA GLU A 592 7.12 -15.81 -42.09
C GLU A 592 7.56 -15.85 -40.61
N ARG A 593 8.08 -14.73 -40.09
CA ARG A 593 8.62 -14.60 -38.71
C ARG A 593 8.19 -13.31 -38.01
N TRP A 594 7.09 -12.71 -38.43
CA TRP A 594 6.51 -11.49 -37.82
C TRP A 594 7.54 -10.34 -37.67
N ALA A 595 8.39 -10.12 -38.68
CA ALA A 595 9.48 -9.16 -38.61
C ALA A 595 9.15 -7.85 -39.35
N LEU A 596 9.46 -6.70 -38.74
CA LEU A 596 9.14 -5.36 -39.27
C LEU A 596 10.43 -4.61 -39.61
N ILE A 597 10.54 -4.07 -40.83
CA ILE A 597 11.72 -3.39 -41.34
C ILE A 597 11.47 -1.89 -41.42
N TYR A 598 12.29 -1.11 -40.74
CA TYR A 598 12.22 0.35 -40.64
C TYR A 598 13.51 1.03 -41.14
N GLU A 599 13.42 2.34 -41.35
CA GLU A 599 14.61 3.21 -41.45
C GLU A 599 15.51 3.08 -40.19
N PHE A 600 16.83 3.07 -40.38
CA PHE A 600 17.78 3.02 -39.28
C PHE A 600 18.05 4.43 -38.71
N LEU A 601 17.67 4.66 -37.45
CA LEU A 601 17.82 5.96 -36.78
C LEU A 601 19.03 5.96 -35.83
N PRO A 602 20.15 6.62 -36.19
CA PRO A 602 21.46 6.37 -35.57
C PRO A 602 21.62 6.99 -34.18
N CYS A 603 20.77 7.92 -33.77
CA CYS A 603 20.87 8.58 -32.46
C CYS A 603 20.02 7.91 -31.36
N GLY A 604 19.40 6.77 -31.64
CA GLY A 604 18.65 5.98 -30.66
C GLY A 604 17.32 6.60 -30.25
N SER A 605 16.82 6.23 -29.07
CA SER A 605 15.60 6.79 -28.49
C SER A 605 15.85 8.13 -27.78
N LEU A 606 14.78 8.89 -27.55
CA LEU A 606 14.79 10.10 -26.74
C LEU A 606 15.09 9.77 -25.27
N GLU A 607 14.71 8.59 -24.79
CA GLU A 607 15.09 8.06 -23.47
C GLU A 607 16.62 7.95 -23.35
N ASP A 608 17.27 7.24 -24.28
CA ASP A 608 18.73 7.06 -24.34
C ASP A 608 19.49 8.40 -24.40
N ARG A 609 18.88 9.42 -25.02
CA ARG A 609 19.47 10.75 -25.23
C ARG A 609 19.18 11.74 -24.10
N LEU A 610 18.15 11.53 -23.30
CA LEU A 610 17.92 12.24 -22.03
C LEU A 610 18.84 11.70 -20.94
N ASP A 611 18.94 10.38 -20.84
CA ASP A 611 19.80 9.69 -19.86
C ASP A 611 21.29 9.68 -20.29
N CYS A 612 21.65 10.39 -21.37
CA CYS A 612 23.01 10.63 -21.88
C CYS A 612 23.85 9.36 -22.11
N LYS A 613 23.18 8.26 -22.48
CA LYS A 613 23.75 6.93 -22.71
C LYS A 613 24.89 6.98 -23.72
N ASN A 614 25.85 6.06 -23.57
CA ASN A 614 27.08 5.99 -24.37
C ASN A 614 27.91 7.30 -24.38
N ASN A 615 27.85 8.08 -23.28
CA ASN A 615 28.45 9.41 -23.14
C ASN A 615 28.00 10.42 -24.21
N SER A 616 26.78 10.25 -24.73
CA SER A 616 26.21 11.17 -25.72
C SER A 616 25.88 12.53 -25.09
N PRO A 617 26.16 13.66 -25.75
CA PRO A 617 26.07 14.99 -25.12
C PRO A 617 24.62 15.35 -24.74
N PRO A 618 24.37 16.07 -23.64
CA PRO A 618 23.02 16.47 -23.24
C PRO A 618 22.27 17.22 -24.35
N LEU A 619 20.98 16.92 -24.52
CA LEU A 619 20.11 17.68 -25.43
C LEU A 619 19.90 19.10 -24.89
N THR A 620 20.26 20.12 -25.68
CA THR A 620 20.03 21.52 -25.30
C THR A 620 18.55 21.88 -25.26
N TRP A 621 18.18 22.95 -24.55
CA TRP A 621 16.77 23.36 -24.46
C TRP A 621 16.12 23.65 -25.83
N GLN A 622 16.88 24.15 -26.81
CA GLN A 622 16.40 24.36 -28.18
C GLN A 622 16.05 23.02 -28.84
N ALA A 623 16.93 22.02 -28.73
CA ALA A 623 16.68 20.68 -29.26
C ALA A 623 15.46 20.04 -28.58
N ARG A 624 15.33 20.16 -27.26
CA ARG A 624 14.15 19.64 -26.51
C ARG A 624 12.85 20.33 -26.91
N THR A 625 12.88 21.65 -27.16
CA THR A 625 11.72 22.44 -27.63
C THR A 625 11.33 22.05 -29.05
N ARG A 626 12.31 21.86 -29.94
CA ARG A 626 12.09 21.34 -31.30
C ARG A 626 11.45 19.96 -31.28
N ILE A 627 12.02 19.02 -30.51
CA ILE A 627 11.51 17.65 -30.34
C ILE A 627 10.06 17.67 -29.81
N ALA A 628 9.74 18.51 -28.81
CA ALA A 628 8.37 18.69 -28.35
C ALA A 628 7.41 19.16 -29.47
N THR A 629 7.85 20.08 -30.31
CA THR A 629 7.06 20.61 -31.45
C THR A 629 6.85 19.54 -32.52
N GLU A 630 7.90 18.80 -32.87
CA GLU A 630 7.87 17.68 -33.83
C GLU A 630 6.94 16.54 -33.39
N ILE A 631 7.00 16.12 -32.11
CA ILE A 631 6.04 15.15 -31.54
C ILE A 631 4.61 15.69 -31.60
N CYS A 632 4.41 16.98 -31.28
CA CYS A 632 3.09 17.60 -31.39
C CYS A 632 2.56 17.57 -32.83
N SER A 633 3.42 17.77 -33.84
CA SER A 633 3.05 17.66 -35.26
C SER A 633 2.61 16.25 -35.64
N ALA A 634 3.36 15.23 -35.18
CA ALA A 634 3.01 13.83 -35.40
C ALA A 634 1.64 13.46 -34.77
N LEU A 635 1.38 13.89 -33.53
CA LEU A 635 0.09 13.64 -32.87
C LEU A 635 -1.08 14.36 -33.56
N ILE A 636 -0.91 15.63 -33.94
CA ILE A 636 -1.92 16.37 -34.72
C ILE A 636 -2.27 15.62 -36.01
N PHE A 637 -1.27 15.14 -36.73
CA PHE A 637 -1.46 14.37 -37.97
C PHE A 637 -2.20 13.04 -37.73
N LEU A 638 -1.80 12.26 -36.73
CA LEU A 638 -2.44 10.98 -36.38
C LEU A 638 -3.90 11.15 -35.93
N HIS A 639 -4.18 12.17 -35.11
CA HIS A 639 -5.51 12.47 -34.58
C HIS A 639 -6.44 13.10 -35.62
N SER A 640 -5.89 13.81 -36.61
CA SER A 640 -6.66 14.44 -37.69
C SER A 640 -7.03 13.48 -38.84
N ASN A 641 -6.51 12.25 -38.82
CA ASN A 641 -6.72 11.27 -39.88
C ASN A 641 -8.20 10.84 -40.00
N LYS A 642 -8.68 10.63 -41.23
CA LYS A 642 -10.08 10.32 -41.54
C LYS A 642 -10.15 9.17 -42.56
N PRO A 643 -11.18 8.29 -42.49
CA PRO A 643 -12.31 8.27 -41.54
C PRO A 643 -11.97 7.68 -40.16
N HIS A 644 -10.68 7.43 -39.86
CA HIS A 644 -10.25 6.84 -38.59
C HIS A 644 -9.12 7.66 -37.96
N SER A 645 -9.39 8.24 -36.79
CA SER A 645 -8.35 8.83 -35.95
C SER A 645 -7.44 7.71 -35.46
N VAL A 646 -6.12 7.88 -35.61
CA VAL A 646 -5.12 6.95 -35.07
C VAL A 646 -4.74 7.45 -33.68
N VAL A 647 -4.93 6.64 -32.63
CA VAL A 647 -4.45 6.95 -31.28
C VAL A 647 -3.28 6.04 -30.94
N HIS A 648 -2.19 6.60 -30.44
CA HIS A 648 -0.92 5.89 -30.25
C HIS A 648 -0.95 4.94 -29.05
N GLY A 649 -1.50 5.38 -27.92
CA GLY A 649 -1.75 4.55 -26.74
C GLY A 649 -0.55 4.34 -25.81
N ASP A 650 0.64 4.06 -26.35
CA ASP A 650 1.89 3.93 -25.57
C ASP A 650 2.95 4.96 -25.98
N LEU A 651 2.57 6.24 -25.94
CA LEU A 651 3.47 7.36 -26.22
C LEU A 651 4.45 7.55 -25.04
N LYS A 652 5.74 7.27 -25.28
CA LYS A 652 6.84 7.37 -24.31
C LYS A 652 8.17 7.74 -25.00
N PRO A 653 9.19 8.28 -24.30
CA PRO A 653 10.46 8.67 -24.94
C PRO A 653 11.24 7.49 -25.55
N ASP A 654 11.06 6.26 -25.07
CA ASP A 654 11.64 5.06 -25.70
C ASP A 654 11.14 4.86 -27.15
N ASN A 655 9.89 5.27 -27.41
CA ASN A 655 9.20 5.12 -28.69
C ASN A 655 9.37 6.34 -29.61
N ILE A 656 10.14 7.34 -29.18
CA ILE A 656 10.48 8.52 -29.96
C ILE A 656 11.97 8.43 -30.30
N PHE A 657 12.29 8.23 -31.57
CA PHE A 657 13.65 8.00 -32.06
C PHE A 657 14.23 9.27 -32.69
N LEU A 658 15.56 9.43 -32.66
CA LEU A 658 16.24 10.58 -33.25
C LEU A 658 17.09 10.17 -34.47
N ASP A 659 16.95 10.94 -35.56
CA ASP A 659 17.82 10.82 -36.74
C ASP A 659 19.21 11.46 -36.50
N ALA A 660 20.08 11.43 -37.52
CA ALA A 660 21.42 12.03 -37.47
C ALA A 660 21.43 13.56 -37.24
N ASN A 661 20.31 14.25 -37.52
CA ASN A 661 20.12 15.69 -37.39
C ASN A 661 19.29 16.06 -36.13
N LEU A 662 19.08 15.10 -35.23
CA LEU A 662 18.21 15.20 -34.05
C LEU A 662 16.75 15.60 -34.39
N VAL A 663 16.27 15.26 -35.59
CA VAL A 663 14.85 15.19 -35.94
C VAL A 663 14.25 14.03 -35.15
N SER A 664 13.16 14.29 -34.44
CA SER A 664 12.41 13.25 -33.74
C SER A 664 11.37 12.56 -34.64
N LYS A 665 11.25 11.24 -34.47
CA LYS A 665 10.32 10.36 -35.18
C LYS A 665 9.63 9.40 -34.20
N LEU A 666 8.31 9.47 -34.12
CA LEU A 666 7.48 8.58 -33.30
C LEU A 666 7.29 7.21 -33.99
N GLY A 667 7.50 6.11 -33.27
CA GLY A 667 7.37 4.73 -33.74
C GLY A 667 6.75 3.80 -32.69
N ASP A 668 6.76 2.49 -32.97
CA ASP A 668 6.18 1.43 -32.14
C ASP A 668 4.63 1.49 -32.05
N PHE A 669 4.00 1.25 -33.20
CA PHE A 669 2.55 1.34 -33.40
C PHE A 669 1.77 0.06 -33.04
N GLY A 670 2.42 -0.99 -32.52
CA GLY A 670 1.75 -2.27 -32.21
C GLY A 670 0.54 -2.17 -31.26
N ILE A 671 0.54 -1.19 -30.35
CA ILE A 671 -0.56 -0.95 -29.38
C ILE A 671 -1.57 0.12 -29.89
N CYS A 672 -1.31 0.79 -31.02
CA CYS A 672 -2.19 1.85 -31.51
C CYS A 672 -3.61 1.35 -31.84
N ARG A 673 -4.58 2.26 -31.87
CA ARG A 673 -5.98 1.95 -32.20
C ARG A 673 -6.53 2.93 -33.24
N LEU A 674 -7.23 2.37 -34.22
CA LEU A 674 -8.08 3.13 -35.15
C LEU A 674 -9.44 3.35 -34.48
N ILE A 675 -9.82 4.61 -34.26
CA ILE A 675 -11.13 4.93 -33.67
C ILE A 675 -12.13 5.26 -34.78
N LEU A 676 -13.20 4.46 -34.84
CA LEU A 676 -14.33 4.64 -35.75
C LEU A 676 -15.23 5.80 -35.29
N GLN A 677 -15.71 6.60 -36.24
CA GLN A 677 -16.80 7.54 -35.99
C GLN A 677 -18.14 6.80 -35.87
N SER A 678 -18.55 6.48 -34.64
CA SER A 678 -19.92 6.03 -34.38
C SER A 678 -20.90 7.19 -34.58
N THR A 679 -22.06 6.92 -35.19
CA THR A 679 -23.07 7.94 -35.53
C THR A 679 -23.93 8.40 -34.33
N THR A 680 -23.63 7.95 -33.11
CA THR A 680 -24.51 8.04 -31.94
C THR A 680 -23.87 8.62 -30.68
N THR A 681 -22.56 8.86 -30.63
CA THR A 681 -21.89 9.46 -29.46
C THR A 681 -20.93 10.59 -29.83
N ALA A 682 -21.02 11.72 -29.12
CA ALA A 682 -20.27 12.95 -29.42
C ALA A 682 -18.78 12.92 -29.02
N THR A 683 -18.27 11.77 -28.55
CA THR A 683 -16.86 11.57 -28.18
C THR A 683 -16.37 10.26 -28.75
N LEU A 684 -15.26 10.30 -29.47
CA LEU A 684 -14.64 9.14 -30.10
C LEU A 684 -13.74 8.40 -29.09
N TYR A 685 -14.01 7.13 -28.85
CA TYR A 685 -13.24 6.27 -27.95
C TYR A 685 -13.19 4.82 -28.44
N CYS A 686 -12.15 4.09 -28.02
CA CYS A 686 -12.02 2.65 -28.21
C CYS A 686 -11.94 1.98 -26.84
N GLN A 687 -12.78 0.98 -26.55
CA GLN A 687 -12.60 0.13 -25.37
C GLN A 687 -11.50 -0.90 -25.64
N THR A 688 -10.42 -0.86 -24.86
CA THR A 688 -9.30 -1.81 -24.96
C THR A 688 -8.67 -2.00 -23.59
N THR A 689 -8.14 -3.19 -23.30
CA THR A 689 -7.43 -3.44 -22.04
C THR A 689 -6.22 -2.50 -21.93
N PRO A 690 -6.07 -1.74 -20.83
CA PRO A 690 -4.92 -0.84 -20.66
C PRO A 690 -3.58 -1.59 -20.79
N LYS A 691 -2.84 -1.26 -21.86
CA LYS A 691 -1.48 -1.70 -22.15
C LYS A 691 -0.60 -0.47 -22.37
N GLY A 692 0.69 -0.60 -22.07
CA GLY A 692 1.66 0.49 -22.16
C GLY A 692 2.27 0.85 -20.81
N THR A 693 3.04 1.93 -20.79
CA THR A 693 3.97 2.23 -19.69
C THR A 693 3.30 3.07 -18.60
N PHE A 694 3.11 2.47 -17.41
CA PHE A 694 2.34 3.04 -16.29
C PHE A 694 2.71 4.48 -15.87
N ALA A 695 3.93 4.95 -16.10
CA ALA A 695 4.36 6.30 -15.74
C ALA A 695 3.91 7.40 -16.73
N TYR A 696 3.57 7.01 -17.96
CA TYR A 696 3.03 7.91 -19.00
C TYR A 696 1.53 7.72 -19.23
N MET A 697 0.97 6.57 -18.85
CA MET A 697 -0.43 6.19 -19.08
C MET A 697 -1.45 7.18 -18.49
N ASP A 698 -2.44 7.55 -19.30
CA ASP A 698 -3.60 8.36 -18.90
C ASP A 698 -4.41 7.70 -17.76
N PRO A 699 -4.63 8.38 -16.62
CA PRO A 699 -5.35 7.81 -15.48
C PRO A 699 -6.85 7.59 -15.73
N GLU A 700 -7.50 8.35 -16.64
CA GLU A 700 -8.87 8.06 -17.05
C GLU A 700 -8.91 6.81 -17.92
N PHE A 701 -8.00 6.66 -18.91
CA PHE A 701 -7.88 5.42 -19.70
C PHE A 701 -7.57 4.21 -18.81
N GLN A 702 -6.63 4.32 -17.87
CA GLN A 702 -6.29 3.26 -16.92
C GLN A 702 -7.51 2.83 -16.06
N ALA A 703 -8.40 3.77 -15.73
CA ALA A 703 -9.57 3.51 -14.89
C ALA A 703 -10.81 3.02 -15.67
N THR A 704 -10.94 3.34 -16.96
CA THR A 704 -12.15 3.03 -17.77
C THR A 704 -11.93 2.03 -18.90
N GLY A 705 -10.69 1.84 -19.35
CA GLY A 705 -10.37 1.13 -20.59
C GLY A 705 -10.71 1.90 -21.88
N GLU A 706 -11.15 3.16 -21.78
CA GLU A 706 -11.51 4.00 -22.93
C GLU A 706 -10.28 4.76 -23.45
N LEU A 707 -9.65 4.25 -24.50
CA LEU A 707 -8.57 4.95 -25.18
C LEU A 707 -9.13 6.06 -26.09
N THR A 708 -8.56 7.26 -26.01
CA THR A 708 -8.99 8.45 -26.77
C THR A 708 -7.79 9.27 -27.24
N PRO A 709 -7.93 10.19 -28.21
CA PRO A 709 -6.84 11.11 -28.60
C PRO A 709 -6.30 11.92 -27.41
N GLN A 710 -7.18 12.28 -26.48
CA GLN A 710 -6.81 12.99 -25.24
C GLN A 710 -5.99 12.14 -24.25
N SER A 711 -5.87 10.83 -24.47
CA SER A 711 -4.96 9.96 -23.71
C SER A 711 -3.52 10.13 -24.18
N ASP A 712 -3.27 10.27 -25.48
CA ASP A 712 -1.94 10.65 -26.00
C ASP A 712 -1.55 12.05 -25.54
N VAL A 713 -2.50 13.00 -25.43
CA VAL A 713 -2.27 14.34 -24.89
C VAL A 713 -1.74 14.29 -23.45
N TYR A 714 -2.29 13.41 -22.60
CA TYR A 714 -1.78 13.22 -21.24
C TYR A 714 -0.33 12.72 -21.23
N SER A 715 -0.04 11.67 -22.01
CA SER A 715 1.30 11.10 -22.14
C SER A 715 2.31 12.13 -22.66
N PHE A 716 1.90 12.93 -23.65
CA PHE A 716 2.69 14.05 -24.18
C PHE A 716 2.96 15.11 -23.12
N GLY A 717 1.98 15.42 -22.26
CA GLY A 717 2.17 16.28 -21.10
C GLY A 717 3.30 15.82 -20.17
N VAL A 718 3.36 14.52 -19.87
CA VAL A 718 4.43 13.96 -19.04
C VAL A 718 5.79 14.08 -19.75
N ILE A 719 5.84 13.87 -21.07
CA ILE A 719 7.04 14.06 -21.89
C ILE A 719 7.50 15.53 -21.89
N LEU A 720 6.60 16.51 -22.02
CA LEU A 720 6.95 17.94 -21.90
C LEU A 720 7.60 18.26 -20.54
N LEU A 721 7.08 17.70 -19.45
CA LEU A 721 7.65 17.88 -18.12
C LEU A 721 9.01 17.18 -17.96
N ARG A 722 9.21 16.00 -18.56
CA ARG A 722 10.52 15.32 -18.54
C ARG A 722 11.56 16.05 -19.40
N LEU A 723 11.18 16.55 -20.58
CA LEU A 723 12.04 17.38 -21.43
C LEU A 723 12.53 18.63 -20.67
N LEU A 724 11.65 19.28 -19.90
CA LEU A 724 12.00 20.48 -19.13
C LEU A 724 12.93 20.20 -17.93
N THR A 725 12.72 19.07 -17.24
CA THR A 725 13.33 18.81 -15.91
C THR A 725 14.45 17.77 -15.90
N GLY A 726 14.59 16.97 -16.96
CA GLY A 726 15.50 15.82 -17.00
C GLY A 726 15.15 14.69 -16.03
N LYS A 727 14.05 14.80 -15.28
CA LYS A 727 13.66 13.86 -14.23
C LYS A 727 12.87 12.67 -14.77
N GLN A 728 13.01 11.55 -14.08
CA GLN A 728 12.18 10.37 -14.25
C GLN A 728 10.68 10.71 -14.05
N PRO A 729 9.75 10.09 -14.81
CA PRO A 729 8.35 10.51 -14.89
C PRO A 729 7.52 10.22 -13.64
N PHE A 730 7.92 9.26 -12.80
CA PHE A 730 7.13 8.82 -11.65
C PHE A 730 6.97 9.94 -10.60
N GLY A 731 5.74 10.44 -10.44
CA GLY A 731 5.41 11.55 -9.53
C GLY A 731 5.73 12.95 -10.09
N LEU A 732 6.35 13.06 -11.27
CA LEU A 732 6.87 14.31 -11.82
C LEU A 732 5.81 15.42 -11.95
N VAL A 733 4.61 15.08 -12.41
CA VAL A 733 3.45 15.99 -12.53
C VAL A 733 3.15 16.67 -11.18
N LYS A 734 3.25 15.93 -10.07
CA LYS A 734 2.99 16.44 -8.72
C LYS A 734 4.16 17.30 -8.22
N GLU A 735 5.40 16.94 -8.53
CA GLU A 735 6.57 17.76 -8.19
C GLU A 735 6.53 19.12 -8.89
N VAL A 736 6.34 19.15 -10.22
CA VAL A 736 6.32 20.39 -10.99
C VAL A 736 5.18 21.31 -10.54
N LYS A 737 3.98 20.76 -10.26
CA LYS A 737 2.86 21.53 -9.70
C LYS A 737 3.22 22.16 -8.35
N ASN A 738 3.73 21.36 -7.41
CA ASN A 738 4.21 21.86 -6.11
C ASN A 738 5.32 22.92 -6.22
N ALA A 739 6.21 22.82 -7.21
CA ALA A 739 7.30 23.77 -7.42
C ALA A 739 6.80 25.07 -8.06
N LEU A 740 5.85 25.01 -9.00
CA LEU A 740 5.17 26.20 -9.52
C LEU A 740 4.40 26.93 -8.42
N ASP A 741 3.61 26.20 -7.62
CA ASP A 741 2.81 26.76 -6.51
C ASP A 741 3.69 27.44 -5.44
N LYS A 742 4.95 27.01 -5.29
CA LYS A 742 5.95 27.58 -4.36
C LYS A 742 6.91 28.59 -5.01
N GLY A 743 6.83 28.83 -6.32
CA GLY A 743 7.78 29.67 -7.05
C GLY A 743 9.19 29.07 -7.23
N LEU A 744 9.37 27.78 -6.95
CA LEU A 744 10.66 27.06 -6.95
C LEU A 744 11.01 26.37 -8.28
N LEU A 745 10.25 26.60 -9.35
CA LEU A 745 10.45 25.95 -10.66
C LEU A 745 11.91 26.03 -11.17
N GLN A 746 12.60 27.15 -10.92
CA GLN A 746 13.99 27.35 -11.36
C GLN A 746 14.96 26.27 -10.85
N GLY A 747 14.68 25.66 -9.68
CA GLY A 747 15.46 24.56 -9.11
C GLY A 747 15.02 23.16 -9.59
N MET A 748 14.05 23.07 -10.49
CA MET A 748 13.61 21.82 -11.15
C MET A 748 13.93 21.77 -12.64
N ILE A 749 14.26 22.91 -13.27
CA ILE A 749 14.68 22.95 -14.67
C ILE A 749 16.03 22.25 -14.83
N ASP A 750 16.19 21.45 -15.88
CA ASP A 750 17.42 20.70 -16.15
C ASP A 750 18.60 21.64 -16.49
N PRO A 751 19.67 21.70 -15.67
CA PRO A 751 20.84 22.53 -15.97
C PRO A 751 21.70 21.96 -17.12
N SER A 752 21.61 20.67 -17.42
CA SER A 752 22.36 20.04 -18.53
C SER A 752 21.86 20.49 -19.90
N ALA A 753 20.60 20.94 -19.98
CA ALA A 753 20.02 21.54 -21.19
C ALA A 753 20.58 22.95 -21.51
N GLY A 754 21.42 23.50 -20.63
CA GLY A 754 21.93 24.86 -20.70
C GLY A 754 20.93 25.90 -20.18
N ASN A 755 21.18 27.16 -20.52
CA ASN A 755 20.41 28.31 -20.00
C ASN A 755 19.01 28.39 -20.64
N TRP A 756 18.07 27.62 -20.12
CA TRP A 756 16.63 27.76 -20.40
C TRP A 756 16.15 29.19 -20.13
N PRO A 757 15.52 29.87 -21.10
CA PRO A 757 14.78 31.10 -20.85
C PRO A 757 13.61 30.86 -19.90
N PHE A 758 13.62 31.48 -18.71
CA PHE A 758 12.68 31.14 -17.63
C PHE A 758 11.20 31.36 -17.99
N VAL A 759 10.88 32.32 -18.87
CA VAL A 759 9.51 32.56 -19.33
C VAL A 759 9.01 31.36 -20.15
N GLN A 760 9.78 30.92 -21.14
CA GLN A 760 9.49 29.75 -21.98
C GLN A 760 9.45 28.47 -21.14
N ALA A 761 10.41 28.27 -20.24
CA ALA A 761 10.42 27.15 -19.30
C ALA A 761 9.16 27.10 -18.42
N LYS A 762 8.70 28.26 -17.91
CA LYS A 762 7.47 28.37 -17.12
C LYS A 762 6.21 28.14 -17.97
N GLN A 763 6.17 28.63 -19.21
CA GLN A 763 5.09 28.34 -20.15
C GLN A 763 5.01 26.83 -20.47
N LEU A 764 6.15 26.18 -20.73
CA LEU A 764 6.24 24.75 -20.99
C LEU A 764 5.80 23.90 -19.77
N ALA A 765 6.17 24.33 -18.56
CA ALA A 765 5.69 23.69 -17.31
C ALA A 765 4.17 23.80 -17.15
N HIS A 766 3.59 24.98 -17.38
CA HIS A 766 2.13 25.15 -17.33
C HIS A 766 1.41 24.36 -18.44
N LEU A 767 1.99 24.28 -19.64
CA LEU A 767 1.45 23.50 -20.75
C LEU A 767 1.44 22.00 -20.44
N GLY A 768 2.57 21.45 -19.99
CA GLY A 768 2.67 20.05 -19.56
C GLY A 768 1.67 19.71 -18.44
N LEU A 769 1.49 20.60 -17.45
CA LEU A 769 0.47 20.41 -16.41
C LEU A 769 -0.97 20.47 -16.92
N ARG A 770 -1.29 21.32 -17.92
CA ARG A 770 -2.62 21.32 -18.58
C ARG A 770 -2.87 20.01 -19.32
N CYS A 771 -1.87 19.51 -20.05
CA CYS A 771 -1.92 18.20 -20.70
C CYS A 771 -2.12 17.05 -19.70
N CYS A 772 -1.44 17.11 -18.56
CA CYS A 772 -1.58 16.13 -17.47
C CYS A 772 -2.80 16.34 -16.55
N GLU A 773 -3.81 17.13 -16.93
CA GLU A 773 -5.01 17.25 -16.09
C GLU A 773 -5.80 15.94 -16.02
N MET A 774 -6.35 15.68 -14.84
CA MET A 774 -6.88 14.34 -14.49
C MET A 774 -8.05 13.93 -15.38
N SER A 775 -8.94 14.87 -15.74
CA SER A 775 -10.05 14.57 -16.64
C SER A 775 -9.78 15.00 -18.07
N ARG A 776 -10.05 14.11 -19.04
CA ARG A 776 -9.78 14.34 -20.47
C ARG A 776 -10.53 15.53 -21.07
N LYS A 777 -11.55 16.04 -20.38
CA LYS A 777 -12.32 17.26 -20.74
C LYS A 777 -11.66 18.58 -20.31
N CYS A 778 -10.63 18.53 -19.47
CA CYS A 778 -9.88 19.71 -19.00
C CYS A 778 -8.53 19.87 -19.71
N ARG A 779 -8.14 18.89 -20.53
CA ARG A 779 -6.90 18.86 -21.30
C ARG A 779 -7.02 19.80 -22.52
N PRO A 780 -5.91 20.40 -22.97
CA PRO A 780 -5.89 21.32 -24.10
C PRO A 780 -6.16 20.62 -25.44
N ASP A 781 -6.55 21.40 -26.45
CA ASP A 781 -6.53 20.92 -27.85
C ASP A 781 -5.12 21.04 -28.46
N LEU A 782 -4.69 20.02 -29.22
CA LEU A 782 -3.34 20.01 -29.78
C LEU A 782 -3.09 21.16 -30.77
N VAL A 783 -4.08 21.56 -31.56
CA VAL A 783 -3.94 22.64 -32.56
C VAL A 783 -4.25 24.00 -31.93
N GLY A 784 -5.36 24.11 -31.22
CA GLY A 784 -5.90 25.37 -30.69
C GLY A 784 -5.18 25.92 -29.45
N ASP A 785 -4.58 25.05 -28.63
CA ASP A 785 -3.87 25.40 -27.40
C ASP A 785 -2.37 25.06 -27.45
N VAL A 786 -2.01 23.82 -27.81
CA VAL A 786 -0.66 23.29 -27.61
C VAL A 786 0.31 23.79 -28.68
N TRP A 787 -0.03 23.64 -29.96
CA TRP A 787 0.79 24.08 -31.08
C TRP A 787 1.13 25.57 -30.99
N ARG A 788 0.12 26.41 -30.68
CA ARG A 788 0.26 27.87 -30.51
C ARG A 788 1.26 28.30 -29.43
N VAL A 789 1.63 27.41 -28.51
CA VAL A 789 2.66 27.67 -27.48
C VAL A 789 4.03 27.13 -27.92
N LEU A 790 4.07 25.97 -28.56
CA LEU A 790 5.33 25.31 -28.95
C LEU A 790 5.97 25.92 -30.22
N GLU A 791 5.18 26.21 -31.25
CA GLU A 791 5.67 26.76 -32.52
C GLU A 791 6.44 28.08 -32.35
N PRO A 792 5.95 29.09 -31.60
CA PRO A 792 6.74 30.30 -31.33
C PRO A 792 8.03 30.04 -30.54
N MET A 793 8.07 29.04 -29.66
CA MET A 793 9.29 28.67 -28.93
C MET A 793 10.33 28.01 -29.84
N MET A 794 9.88 27.27 -30.86
CA MET A 794 10.76 26.73 -31.91
C MET A 794 11.27 27.86 -32.83
N MET A 795 10.38 28.75 -33.29
CA MET A 795 10.70 29.83 -34.22
C MET A 795 11.57 30.95 -33.63
N ALA A 796 11.64 31.07 -32.30
CA ALA A 796 12.55 31.99 -31.62
C ALA A 796 14.06 31.63 -31.79
N ASN A 797 14.40 30.54 -32.47
CA ASN A 797 15.77 30.09 -32.68
C ASN A 797 16.29 30.46 -34.08
N PRO A 798 17.38 31.24 -34.22
CA PRO A 798 17.92 31.63 -35.53
C PRO A 798 18.46 30.46 -36.36
N SER A 799 18.63 29.28 -35.76
CA SER A 799 19.04 28.04 -36.44
C SER A 799 17.89 27.25 -37.06
N SER A 800 16.62 27.59 -36.78
CA SER A 800 15.44 26.78 -37.17
C SER A 800 14.68 27.29 -38.40
N VAL A 801 15.19 28.34 -39.06
CA VAL A 801 14.47 29.22 -40.00
C VAL A 801 14.21 28.59 -41.40
N ARG A 802 14.18 27.26 -41.56
CA ARG A 802 14.08 26.63 -42.90
C ARG A 802 13.18 25.39 -43.07
N THR A 803 12.62 24.77 -42.03
CA THR A 803 12.02 23.42 -42.19
C THR A 803 10.48 23.35 -42.16
N LEU A 804 9.78 24.21 -41.40
CA LEU A 804 8.32 24.11 -41.22
C LEU A 804 7.63 25.48 -41.19
N SER A 805 7.38 26.07 -42.35
CA SER A 805 6.47 27.22 -42.46
C SER A 805 5.04 26.73 -42.66
N PHE A 806 4.31 26.47 -41.56
CA PHE A 806 2.89 26.12 -41.65
C PHE A 806 2.08 27.36 -42.08
N GLY A 807 1.33 27.25 -43.16
CA GLY A 807 0.61 28.39 -43.75
C GLY A 807 -0.44 28.96 -42.80
N SER A 808 -0.54 30.30 -42.74
CA SER A 808 -1.54 30.97 -41.91
C SER A 808 -2.95 30.61 -42.38
N PHE A 809 -3.74 29.98 -41.51
CA PHE A 809 -5.16 29.74 -41.75
C PHE A 809 -5.92 31.07 -41.80
N ASN A 810 -6.30 31.48 -43.01
CA ASN A 810 -7.57 32.20 -43.20
C ASN A 810 -8.68 31.17 -43.42
N GLU A 811 -9.91 31.53 -43.08
CA GLU A 811 -11.09 30.72 -43.36
C GLU A 811 -11.53 30.84 -44.83
N ASP A 812 -12.41 29.91 -45.24
CA ASP A 812 -12.92 29.65 -46.59
C ASP A 812 -11.94 29.05 -47.64
N ASN A 813 -12.44 28.02 -48.33
CA ASN A 813 -11.74 27.03 -49.18
C ASN A 813 -10.73 26.12 -48.46
N SER A 814 -10.94 24.81 -48.55
CA SER A 814 -10.04 23.79 -47.99
C SER A 814 -8.69 23.77 -48.72
N PRO A 815 -7.56 24.10 -48.07
CA PRO A 815 -6.26 24.13 -48.74
C PRO A 815 -5.77 22.72 -49.07
N ILE A 816 -5.05 22.59 -50.19
CA ILE A 816 -4.27 21.41 -50.54
C ILE A 816 -3.29 21.11 -49.38
N PRO A 817 -3.25 19.90 -48.82
CA PRO A 817 -2.28 19.55 -47.78
C PRO A 817 -0.84 19.77 -48.27
N ASN A 818 -0.06 20.58 -47.54
CA ASN A 818 1.28 21.01 -47.97
C ASN A 818 2.25 19.84 -48.28
N TYR A 819 2.06 18.67 -47.68
CA TYR A 819 2.88 17.46 -47.95
C TYR A 819 2.55 16.78 -49.29
N PHE A 820 1.49 17.19 -50.00
CA PHE A 820 1.23 16.80 -51.40
C PHE A 820 1.95 17.70 -52.40
N ILE A 821 2.47 18.85 -51.96
CA ILE A 821 3.08 19.87 -52.82
C ILE A 821 4.58 19.59 -52.96
N CYS A 822 5.08 19.55 -54.19
CA CYS A 822 6.49 19.36 -54.48
C CYS A 822 7.30 20.55 -53.93
N PRO A 823 8.35 20.34 -53.11
CA PRO A 823 9.14 21.46 -52.59
C PRO A 823 9.90 22.26 -53.66
N ILE A 824 10.21 21.66 -54.82
CA ILE A 824 10.91 22.33 -55.92
C ILE A 824 9.92 23.06 -56.85
N PHE A 825 8.87 22.38 -57.31
CA PHE A 825 7.92 22.94 -58.29
C PHE A 825 6.74 23.71 -57.69
N GLN A 826 6.44 23.53 -56.39
CA GLN A 826 5.29 24.12 -55.70
C GLN A 826 3.91 23.72 -56.30
N GLU A 827 3.85 22.63 -57.07
CA GLU A 827 2.64 21.97 -57.57
C GLU A 827 2.35 20.64 -56.85
N ILE A 828 1.12 20.11 -56.97
CA ILE A 828 0.78 18.76 -56.47
C ILE A 828 1.62 17.69 -57.20
N MET A 829 2.28 16.82 -56.44
CA MET A 829 3.11 15.75 -56.99
C MET A 829 2.28 14.68 -57.72
N ARG A 830 2.71 14.33 -58.93
CA ARG A 830 2.14 13.32 -59.82
C ARG A 830 2.92 12.01 -59.77
N ASP A 831 4.26 12.06 -59.73
CA ASP A 831 5.12 10.92 -59.38
C ASP A 831 6.04 11.31 -58.20
N PRO A 832 5.53 11.29 -56.95
CA PRO A 832 6.33 11.63 -55.79
C PRO A 832 7.45 10.59 -55.54
N GLN A 833 8.70 11.05 -55.47
CA GLN A 833 9.92 10.27 -55.26
C GLN A 833 10.67 10.74 -54.02
N ILE A 834 11.14 9.80 -53.19
CA ILE A 834 11.97 10.06 -51.99
C ILE A 834 13.45 10.07 -52.38
N ALA A 835 14.20 11.09 -51.97
CA ALA A 835 15.66 11.12 -52.08
C ALA A 835 16.35 10.68 -50.77
N SER A 836 17.69 10.57 -50.77
CA SER A 836 18.45 10.08 -49.61
C SER A 836 18.54 11.04 -48.42
N ASP A 837 17.99 12.25 -48.55
CA ASP A 837 17.72 13.18 -47.45
C ASP A 837 16.40 12.88 -46.71
N GLY A 838 15.62 11.89 -47.19
CA GLY A 838 14.30 11.52 -46.65
C GLY A 838 13.16 12.44 -47.09
N PHE A 839 13.43 13.48 -47.87
CA PHE A 839 12.39 14.36 -48.42
C PHE A 839 11.78 13.74 -49.69
N THR A 840 10.52 14.09 -49.94
CA THR A 840 9.80 13.68 -51.15
C THR A 840 9.64 14.86 -52.10
N TYR A 841 9.84 14.59 -53.39
CA TYR A 841 9.86 15.56 -54.48
C TYR A 841 9.08 15.00 -55.68
N GLU A 842 8.75 15.84 -56.66
CA GLU A 842 8.26 15.35 -57.95
C GLU A 842 9.41 14.67 -58.70
N ALA A 843 9.14 13.56 -59.39
CA ALA A 843 10.17 12.74 -60.05
C ALA A 843 11.00 13.54 -61.05
N GLU A 844 10.35 14.28 -61.95
CA GLU A 844 11.01 15.13 -62.94
C GLU A 844 11.79 16.29 -62.29
N ALA A 845 11.28 16.85 -61.18
CA ALA A 845 11.95 17.93 -60.46
C ALA A 845 13.26 17.50 -59.81
N VAL A 846 13.27 16.38 -59.07
CA VAL A 846 14.47 15.90 -58.37
C VAL A 846 15.45 15.20 -59.30
N ARG A 847 14.98 14.55 -60.38
CA ARG A 847 15.85 14.10 -61.47
C ARG A 847 16.53 15.28 -62.15
N GLY A 848 15.77 16.30 -62.58
CA GLY A 848 16.33 17.51 -63.19
C GLY A 848 17.36 18.23 -62.32
N TRP A 849 17.16 18.24 -60.99
CA TRP A 849 18.14 18.76 -60.03
C TRP A 849 19.45 17.95 -60.01
N ILE A 850 19.35 16.62 -59.91
CA ILE A 850 20.52 15.71 -59.89
C ILE A 850 21.25 15.72 -61.25
N ASP A 851 20.50 15.66 -62.36
CA ASP A 851 21.00 15.66 -63.72
C ASP A 851 21.65 17.01 -64.11
N SER A 852 21.30 18.10 -63.41
CA SER A 852 22.00 19.40 -63.48
C SER A 852 23.36 19.41 -62.75
N GLY A 853 23.77 18.29 -62.15
CA GLY A 853 25.06 18.12 -61.48
C GLY A 853 25.06 18.44 -59.98
N HIS A 854 23.90 18.62 -59.34
CA HIS A 854 23.82 18.84 -57.90
C HIS A 854 23.82 17.52 -57.11
N ASP A 855 24.80 17.36 -56.22
CA ASP A 855 24.90 16.25 -55.26
C ASP A 855 24.38 16.61 -53.86
N THR A 856 23.58 17.67 -53.77
CA THR A 856 23.04 18.25 -52.53
C THR A 856 21.51 18.21 -52.50
N SER A 857 20.94 18.08 -51.31
CA SER A 857 19.51 18.09 -51.02
C SER A 857 18.88 19.44 -51.42
N PRO A 858 17.86 19.45 -52.30
CA PRO A 858 17.12 20.68 -52.63
C PRO A 858 16.54 21.40 -51.40
N MET A 859 16.14 20.65 -50.36
CA MET A 859 15.54 21.21 -49.14
C MET A 859 16.56 21.73 -48.12
N THR A 860 17.66 21.01 -47.93
CA THR A 860 18.60 21.29 -46.82
C THR A 860 19.95 21.87 -47.28
N ASN A 861 20.26 21.79 -48.57
CA ASN A 861 21.57 22.10 -49.16
C ASN A 861 22.74 21.29 -48.56
N LEU A 862 22.45 20.17 -47.88
CA LEU A 862 23.43 19.20 -47.39
C LEU A 862 23.70 18.14 -48.47
N LYS A 863 24.91 17.57 -48.50
CA LYS A 863 25.29 16.54 -49.47
C LYS A 863 24.42 15.28 -49.31
N LEU A 864 23.85 14.78 -50.40
CA LEU A 864 23.02 13.57 -50.43
C LEU A 864 23.88 12.32 -50.18
N PRO A 865 23.50 11.42 -49.25
CA PRO A 865 24.19 10.14 -49.04
C PRO A 865 24.26 9.24 -50.29
N HIS A 866 23.23 9.28 -51.15
CA HIS A 866 23.22 8.66 -52.48
C HIS A 866 22.21 9.32 -53.42
N LEU A 867 22.42 9.19 -54.73
CA LEU A 867 21.55 9.78 -55.76
C LEU A 867 20.35 8.88 -56.14
N ASN A 868 20.24 7.67 -55.57
CA ASN A 868 19.10 6.78 -55.82
C ASN A 868 17.79 7.39 -55.30
N LEU A 869 16.75 7.36 -56.12
CA LEU A 869 15.39 7.79 -55.81
C LEU A 869 14.48 6.58 -55.56
N ILE A 870 13.57 6.70 -54.58
CA ILE A 870 12.64 5.64 -54.19
C ILE A 870 11.19 6.14 -54.39
N PRO A 871 10.35 5.50 -55.23
CA PRO A 871 8.98 5.97 -55.46
C PRO A 871 8.14 6.03 -54.17
N ASN A 872 7.67 7.22 -53.78
CA ASN A 872 6.77 7.43 -52.64
C ASN A 872 5.32 7.08 -53.02
N ARG A 873 5.15 5.82 -53.37
CA ARG A 873 3.89 5.22 -53.83
C ARG A 873 2.74 5.34 -52.82
N ALA A 874 3.04 5.44 -51.52
CA ALA A 874 2.03 5.75 -50.50
C ALA A 874 1.51 7.18 -50.62
N LEU A 875 2.40 8.16 -50.83
CA LEU A 875 2.01 9.56 -51.05
C LEU A 875 1.26 9.72 -52.38
N HIS A 876 1.70 9.02 -53.44
CA HIS A 876 0.98 8.96 -54.71
C HIS A 876 -0.48 8.50 -54.50
N SER A 877 -0.70 7.37 -53.81
CA SER A 877 -2.07 6.90 -53.52
C SER A 877 -2.88 7.90 -52.68
N ALA A 878 -2.27 8.52 -51.66
CA ALA A 878 -2.95 9.53 -50.84
C ALA A 878 -3.33 10.79 -51.64
N ILE A 879 -2.50 11.23 -52.58
CA ILE A 879 -2.80 12.32 -53.52
C ILE A 879 -3.97 11.94 -54.43
N GLN A 880 -3.95 10.73 -55.01
CA GLN A 880 -5.02 10.25 -55.89
C GLN A 880 -6.35 10.09 -55.15
N GLU A 881 -6.35 9.56 -53.93
CA GLU A 881 -7.54 9.45 -53.09
C GLU A 881 -8.10 10.85 -52.73
N TRP A 882 -7.23 11.79 -52.35
CA TRP A 882 -7.64 13.16 -52.06
C TRP A 882 -8.21 13.87 -53.29
N LEU A 883 -7.57 13.74 -54.46
CA LEU A 883 -8.07 14.28 -55.73
C LEU A 883 -9.45 13.71 -56.09
N GLN A 884 -9.66 12.39 -55.94
CA GLN A 884 -10.96 11.77 -56.18
C GLN A 884 -12.05 12.27 -55.23
N GLN A 885 -11.73 12.49 -53.95
CA GLN A 885 -12.65 13.05 -52.95
C GLN A 885 -13.03 14.52 -53.25
N HIS A 886 -12.14 15.29 -53.89
CA HIS A 886 -12.35 16.73 -54.17
C HIS A 886 -12.76 17.02 -55.63
N GLN A 887 -12.88 15.99 -56.48
CA GLN A 887 -13.43 16.09 -57.84
C GLN A 887 -14.92 15.67 -57.95
N GLN A 888 -15.59 15.40 -56.82
CA GLN A 888 -17.02 15.03 -56.77
C GLN A 888 -17.92 16.11 -56.11
N LEU A 889 -17.49 17.38 -56.15
CA LEU A 889 -18.20 18.56 -55.64
C LEU A 889 -18.42 19.59 -56.76
#